data_AF-A0AA36I585-F1
#
_entry.id   AF-A0AA36I585-F1
#
_cell.length_a   1.000
_cell.length_b   1.000
_cell.length_c   1.000
_cell.angle_alpha   90.00
_cell.angle_beta   90.00
_cell.angle_gamma   90.00
#
_symmetry.space_group_name_H-M   'P 1'
#
loop_
_entity.id
_entity.type
_entity.pdbx_description
1 polymer ?
#
loop_
_entity_poly.entity_id
_entity_poly.type
_entity_poly.pdbx_seq_one_letter_code
_entity_poly.pdbx_strand_id
1 'polypeptide(L)'
;MVVSVLMVAEKPSIAQTLADALSPGHKYSSRTGASPACKVHEYEGDFYGQRAWFKVTSCAGHVYSIDFPPEYNNWDRVEPLTLFGAPTVKQEANPKLRMPKHFQTEAKGCSYLVLWLDCDREGENICFEVIDNAVPYMSSAGSQQQVWRAQFSSLAPVDLKKAMATLGSPNKDMSDSVDARAEMDLKLGCAFTRFQTKYFQGKYGDLDTNLVSYGPCQTPTLWFCVRRSDEINAFQPESFYTIDVTVAKAGRDLQAQWDRGQVFDMPIASLFMNIIQDDNAKAVVNDVSQKEDRQARPQALNTVAMLKMASTRLGLGPQQAMHMAERLYLDGYLTYPRTETNTYPKNFDLQGAVRAQSGHPAWGSYSQQLLSNGLARPREGVDMGDHPPITPVRAATEGQLGDAYRLYDMITRHFLATVSGDCKFLRTRVNFTIVGEGFSVSGRKVIDPGFTAIQRSGEMEDVIIPDFKKGETIEIKRVSMGSHKTRPPSYLSESDLLSLMEKHGIGTDASMATHINNICERNYVKLAEGRRLIPTQLGIALVHGYQMVDNELVIPKVRANMEKNCTLVADGKAEVLPVVQHCLRLFREKFIYYVTNVELVDQLFETIFKSLEAAGRPLSRCGDCQRYLSVVDRKPVRMFCKTCNRIFKMPQNGQMKLYKELKCPLDNFELVFVANKVGKSYPICPMCYDDPPFGAREEQGKHWNLDHPIYKKYRPAVMSCIADNCSGTLCLDVDSGPKWQIDCNVCLQQLSIFEDKAHKIKATSDTCEECGSVLLEVIFNKGKSPLPDGELERKACLVCDEIFNTHTVSKTGKNFFRRNPGKGKDIQCICQGKGKGKKGKGGKGKMRRTQRVPLGGLWRVSTAQTFATGRGEDGGFGALPMLPVRTKNLVAELESVRLRMGDQGERSVPPFGAADPILGLQPPGLGPSGLRSDEQCLDIDIVQKVPVRGFCVSAARVKELRDRTGASMGKCREALKEEEGDLEKAVDWLKKRGVRSMEKRATESAEALLGLGLQQNGGAIVELRAETDFVTRSDVYQQTLRYLASTLAAAPDVAAGGTQAALEMLVADGPDRPAQLRAGTALSEALLELGSVLGEKLVLSHVHFLAPPPDGVVAGYVHPKFADSMPGTGRMAGLVSLLAPGCDAAALQSTAARLARHVVAAQPRFLSVGSISAETLRKEQEVFKAAYLEQVGPRKAGAVDEQVLKKVIDGKTNRFYQETVLPCQELVAPQAGASDKKPVPVAEWLQAEARQLGVEKILVEDFRLAVL
;
A
#
# COMPACT_ATOMS: atom_id res chain seq x y z
N MET A 1 42.10 24.26 47.96
CA MET A 1 41.81 22.83 48.28
C MET A 1 42.08 22.03 47.01
N VAL A 2 42.22 20.70 47.09
CA VAL A 2 42.21 19.85 45.87
C VAL A 2 40.79 19.35 45.67
N VAL A 3 40.21 19.60 44.50
CA VAL A 3 38.85 19.13 44.15
C VAL A 3 38.93 17.77 43.48
N SER A 4 37.94 16.89 43.67
CA SER A 4 37.91 15.57 43.00
C SER A 4 36.89 15.59 41.86
N VAL A 5 37.29 15.17 40.67
CA VAL A 5 36.48 15.20 39.44
C VAL A 5 36.27 13.78 38.93
N LEU A 6 35.02 13.33 38.89
CA LEU A 6 34.65 12.08 38.23
C LEU A 6 34.47 12.33 36.73
N MET A 7 35.10 11.52 35.88
CA MET A 7 34.92 11.53 34.43
C MET A 7 34.37 10.18 34.00
N VAL A 8 33.24 10.15 33.28
CA VAL A 8 32.60 8.89 32.86
C VAL A 8 32.45 8.85 31.35
N ALA A 9 33.09 7.85 30.71
CA ALA A 9 32.94 7.55 29.29
C ALA A 9 31.93 6.42 29.03
N GLU A 10 31.51 6.20 27.79
CA GLU A 10 30.51 5.14 27.52
C GLU A 10 31.10 3.72 27.57
N LYS A 11 32.38 3.55 27.24
CA LYS A 11 33.04 2.23 27.06
C LYS A 11 34.45 2.24 27.70
N PRO A 12 34.95 1.11 28.24
CA PRO A 12 36.25 1.09 28.94
C PRO A 12 37.47 1.53 28.11
N SER A 13 37.44 1.27 26.80
CA SER A 13 38.49 1.73 25.87
C SER A 13 38.51 3.26 25.73
N ILE A 14 37.36 3.92 25.78
CA ILE A 14 37.25 5.38 25.74
C ILE A 14 37.81 5.97 27.04
N ALA A 15 37.45 5.42 28.21
CA ALA A 15 37.98 5.87 29.50
C ALA A 15 39.51 5.75 29.59
N GLN A 16 40.08 4.67 29.07
CA GLN A 16 41.54 4.55 28.95
C GLN A 16 42.11 5.61 28.00
N THR A 17 41.53 5.77 26.81
CA THR A 17 42.01 6.75 25.80
C THR A 17 41.94 8.20 26.31
N LEU A 18 40.95 8.53 27.16
CA LEU A 18 40.85 9.82 27.84
C LEU A 18 41.95 10.00 28.89
N ALA A 19 42.22 8.98 29.70
CA ALA A 19 43.32 9.02 30.67
C ALA A 19 44.68 9.16 29.96
N ASP A 20 44.89 8.42 28.87
CA ASP A 20 46.05 8.54 27.99
C ASP A 20 46.15 9.94 27.39
N ALA A 21 45.07 10.52 26.86
CA ALA A 21 45.10 11.82 26.19
C ALA A 21 45.26 13.02 27.15
N LEU A 22 44.65 12.97 28.33
CA LEU A 22 44.47 14.12 29.22
C LEU A 22 45.40 14.12 30.45
N SER A 23 45.95 12.97 30.87
CA SER A 23 46.88 12.94 32.02
C SER A 23 48.23 13.63 31.70
N PRO A 24 48.81 14.41 32.64
CA PRO A 24 50.08 15.10 32.42
C PRO A 24 51.25 14.15 32.09
N GLY A 25 51.65 14.12 30.82
CA GLY A 25 52.75 13.27 30.33
C GLY A 25 52.43 11.77 30.35
N HIS A 26 51.16 11.39 30.16
CA HIS A 26 50.69 9.99 30.17
C HIS A 26 50.91 9.28 31.52
N LYS A 27 50.82 10.02 32.64
CA LYS A 27 51.03 9.49 33.99
C LYS A 27 49.73 9.45 34.77
N TYR A 28 49.18 8.24 34.89
CA TYR A 28 48.01 7.94 35.72
C TYR A 28 48.19 6.58 36.41
N SER A 29 47.57 6.42 37.58
CA SER A 29 47.41 5.12 38.24
C SER A 29 46.15 4.43 37.72
N SER A 30 46.05 3.10 37.84
CA SER A 30 44.87 2.35 37.39
C SER A 30 44.49 1.26 38.38
N ARG A 31 43.20 1.16 38.70
CA ARG A 31 42.62 0.10 39.54
C ARG A 31 41.34 -0.46 38.93
N THR A 32 40.91 -1.64 39.36
CA THR A 32 39.58 -2.16 39.05
C THR A 32 38.53 -1.40 39.85
N GLY A 33 37.40 -1.05 39.24
CA GLY A 33 36.25 -0.46 39.93
C GLY A 33 35.37 -1.52 40.62
N ALA A 34 34.23 -1.09 41.15
CA ALA A 34 33.21 -2.04 41.64
C ALA A 34 32.50 -2.82 40.52
N SER A 35 32.57 -2.36 39.27
CA SER A 35 32.24 -3.17 38.08
C SER A 35 33.43 -4.06 37.69
N PRO A 36 33.24 -5.35 37.40
CA PRO A 36 34.33 -6.24 36.98
C PRO A 36 34.90 -5.91 35.59
N ALA A 37 34.20 -5.10 34.78
CA ALA A 37 34.64 -4.72 33.44
C ALA A 37 35.27 -3.32 33.36
N CYS A 38 35.01 -2.44 34.33
CA CYS A 38 35.41 -1.04 34.29
C CYS A 38 36.62 -0.78 35.19
N LYS A 39 37.63 -0.09 34.64
CA LYS A 39 38.80 0.39 35.37
C LYS A 39 38.61 1.85 35.74
N VAL A 40 39.17 2.24 36.88
CA VAL A 40 39.30 3.64 37.29
C VAL A 40 40.75 4.06 37.09
N HIS A 41 40.96 5.11 36.32
CA HIS A 41 42.24 5.72 36.02
C HIS A 41 42.36 7.04 36.78
N GLU A 42 43.35 7.17 37.67
CA GLU A 42 43.45 8.31 38.59
C GLU A 42 44.75 9.09 38.43
N TYR A 43 44.64 10.41 38.28
CA TYR A 43 45.77 11.34 38.11
C TYR A 43 45.46 12.74 38.66
N GLU A 44 46.50 13.54 38.87
CA GLU A 44 46.40 14.94 39.28
C GLU A 44 46.55 15.88 38.07
N GLY A 45 45.79 16.98 38.06
CA GLY A 45 45.84 18.00 37.00
C GLY A 45 45.20 19.32 37.44
N ASP A 46 44.70 20.10 36.49
CA ASP A 46 43.94 21.33 36.70
C ASP A 46 42.52 21.21 36.16
N PHE A 47 41.54 21.77 36.87
CA PHE A 47 40.16 21.93 36.44
C PHE A 47 39.73 23.38 36.70
N TYR A 48 39.58 24.17 35.64
CA TYR A 48 39.21 25.59 35.70
C TYR A 48 40.06 26.44 36.67
N GLY A 49 41.38 26.25 36.67
CA GLY A 49 42.32 26.96 37.55
C GLY A 49 42.37 26.44 38.99
N GLN A 50 41.72 25.30 39.27
CA GLN A 50 41.82 24.60 40.54
C GLN A 50 42.57 23.27 40.37
N ARG A 51 43.55 23.03 41.24
CA ARG A 51 44.26 21.75 41.34
C ARG A 51 43.26 20.62 41.63
N ALA A 52 43.22 19.61 40.76
CA ALA A 52 42.17 18.62 40.72
C ALA A 52 42.72 17.18 40.71
N TRP A 53 42.02 16.28 41.40
CA TRP A 53 42.21 14.83 41.33
C TRP A 53 41.15 14.24 40.40
N PHE A 54 41.58 13.77 39.22
CA PHE A 54 40.69 13.18 38.23
C PHE A 54 40.56 11.67 38.47
N LYS A 55 39.31 11.17 38.43
CA LYS A 55 38.98 9.74 38.38
C LYS A 55 38.25 9.47 37.06
N VAL A 56 38.92 8.86 36.08
CA VAL A 56 38.31 8.48 34.79
C VAL A 56 37.83 7.03 34.85
N THR A 57 36.56 6.79 34.55
CA THR A 57 35.97 5.44 34.43
C THR A 57 34.96 5.40 33.28
N SER A 58 34.23 4.29 33.11
CA SER A 58 33.22 4.14 32.06
C SER A 58 31.93 3.46 32.49
N CYS A 59 30.92 3.59 31.62
CA CYS A 59 29.84 2.63 31.42
C CYS A 59 30.35 1.39 30.63
N ALA A 60 29.43 0.62 30.05
CA ALA A 60 29.72 -0.45 29.11
C ALA A 60 28.62 -0.53 28.03
N GLY A 61 28.30 0.62 27.42
CA GLY A 61 26.98 0.88 26.83
C GLY A 61 25.97 1.29 27.91
N HIS A 62 24.67 1.18 27.61
CA HIS A 62 23.58 1.58 28.52
C HIS A 62 23.69 0.93 29.91
N VAL A 63 23.34 1.70 30.93
CA VAL A 63 23.23 1.26 32.32
C VAL A 63 21.93 0.48 32.51
N TYR A 64 20.84 0.95 31.91
CA TYR A 64 19.52 0.33 32.00
C TYR A 64 18.94 -0.10 30.64
N SER A 65 17.98 -1.01 30.73
CA SER A 65 17.04 -1.34 29.67
C SER A 65 15.62 -1.09 30.20
N ILE A 66 14.76 -0.48 29.38
CA ILE A 66 13.35 -0.31 29.70
C ILE A 66 12.59 -1.64 29.51
N ASP A 67 11.81 -2.03 30.50
CA ASP A 67 10.95 -3.21 30.47
C ASP A 67 9.67 -2.93 31.31
N PHE A 68 8.71 -3.85 31.31
CA PHE A 68 7.57 -3.78 32.22
C PHE A 68 7.93 -4.31 33.62
N PRO A 69 7.19 -3.93 34.68
CA PRO A 69 7.28 -4.60 35.98
C PRO A 69 7.07 -6.12 35.90
N PRO A 70 7.61 -6.92 36.83
CA PRO A 70 7.59 -8.38 36.76
C PRO A 70 6.19 -9.00 36.61
N GLU A 71 5.16 -8.40 37.19
CA GLU A 71 3.77 -8.82 37.07
C GLU A 71 3.22 -8.75 35.64
N TYR A 72 3.74 -7.84 34.80
CA TYR A 72 3.38 -7.71 33.40
C TYR A 72 4.21 -8.60 32.46
N ASN A 73 5.26 -9.28 32.96
CA ASN A 73 6.18 -10.06 32.13
C ASN A 73 5.79 -11.53 31.92
N ASN A 74 4.68 -11.99 32.50
CA ASN A 74 4.12 -13.32 32.21
C ASN A 74 3.16 -13.30 31.00
N TRP A 75 3.55 -13.93 29.89
CA TRP A 75 2.80 -13.90 28.62
C TRP A 75 1.47 -14.69 28.67
N ASP A 76 1.33 -15.63 29.59
CA ASP A 76 0.12 -16.44 29.75
C ASP A 76 -0.98 -15.69 30.51
N ARG A 77 -0.59 -14.98 31.58
CA ARG A 77 -1.49 -14.30 32.52
C ARG A 77 -1.90 -12.88 32.08
N VAL A 78 -1.07 -12.21 31.29
CA VAL A 78 -1.26 -10.80 30.94
C VAL A 78 -1.95 -10.67 29.58
N GLU A 79 -3.09 -9.97 29.54
CA GLU A 79 -3.75 -9.65 28.27
C GLU A 79 -2.95 -8.58 27.51
N PRO A 80 -2.54 -8.79 26.25
CA PRO A 80 -1.67 -7.85 25.54
C PRO A 80 -2.23 -6.42 25.37
N LEU A 81 -3.56 -6.24 25.40
CA LEU A 81 -4.19 -4.92 25.37
C LEU A 81 -3.84 -4.05 26.61
N THR A 82 -3.53 -4.68 27.74
CA THR A 82 -3.15 -3.95 28.97
C THR A 82 -1.78 -3.29 28.86
N LEU A 83 -0.87 -3.82 28.03
CA LEU A 83 0.51 -3.33 27.90
C LEU A 83 0.62 -1.89 27.37
N PHE A 84 -0.39 -1.41 26.63
CA PHE A 84 -0.49 0.00 26.22
C PHE A 84 -0.62 0.95 27.42
N GLY A 85 -1.29 0.52 28.49
CA GLY A 85 -1.49 1.29 29.72
C GLY A 85 -0.59 0.88 30.89
N ALA A 86 0.19 -0.20 30.73
CA ALA A 86 1.11 -0.66 31.76
C ALA A 86 2.24 0.38 32.00
N PRO A 87 2.68 0.57 33.25
CA PRO A 87 3.90 1.33 33.54
C PRO A 87 5.14 0.58 33.03
N THR A 88 6.24 1.31 32.89
CA THR A 88 7.57 0.82 32.52
C THR A 88 8.56 1.10 33.65
N VAL A 89 9.64 0.32 33.68
CA VAL A 89 10.73 0.43 34.67
C VAL A 89 12.08 0.31 33.97
N LYS A 90 13.06 1.08 34.43
CA LYS A 90 14.47 0.92 34.04
C LYS A 90 15.11 -0.18 34.89
N GLN A 91 15.45 -1.32 34.28
CA GLN A 91 16.16 -2.45 34.93
C GLN A 91 17.63 -2.45 34.48
N GLU A 92 18.60 -2.88 35.30
CA GLU A 92 20.02 -2.92 34.89
C GLU A 92 20.18 -3.77 33.61
N ALA A 93 20.72 -3.18 32.53
CA ALA A 93 20.84 -3.85 31.22
C ALA A 93 21.75 -5.10 31.29
N ASN A 94 22.70 -5.10 32.22
CA ASN A 94 23.51 -6.27 32.56
C ASN A 94 23.86 -6.27 34.06
N PRO A 95 23.04 -6.90 34.92
CA PRO A 95 23.23 -6.89 36.38
C PRO A 95 24.56 -7.52 36.86
N LYS A 96 25.25 -8.28 35.99
CA LYS A 96 26.59 -8.83 36.29
C LYS A 96 27.66 -7.73 36.32
N LEU A 97 27.43 -6.61 35.65
CA LEU A 97 28.34 -5.46 35.63
C LEU A 97 28.15 -4.54 36.85
N ARG A 98 26.98 -4.56 37.50
CA ARG A 98 26.67 -3.79 38.73
C ARG A 98 26.90 -2.29 38.55
N MET A 99 26.45 -1.74 37.42
CA MET A 99 26.84 -0.40 36.98
C MET A 99 26.35 0.73 37.90
N PRO A 100 25.11 0.74 38.40
CA PRO A 100 24.67 1.63 39.49
C PRO A 100 25.66 1.66 40.66
N LYS A 101 25.98 0.48 41.23
CA LYS A 101 26.92 0.36 42.36
C LYS A 101 28.32 0.86 42.01
N HIS A 102 28.74 0.81 40.74
CA HIS A 102 30.01 1.38 40.31
C HIS A 102 30.01 2.90 40.43
N PHE A 103 29.07 3.61 39.80
CA PHE A 103 29.01 5.07 39.88
C PHE A 103 28.80 5.57 41.32
N GLN A 104 27.91 4.93 42.07
CA GLN A 104 27.66 5.19 43.50
C GLN A 104 28.89 4.98 44.40
N THR A 105 29.90 4.24 43.94
CA THR A 105 31.17 4.05 44.65
C THR A 105 32.19 5.10 44.25
N GLU A 106 32.38 5.34 42.94
CA GLU A 106 33.43 6.26 42.46
C GLU A 106 33.08 7.74 42.60
N ALA A 107 31.79 8.09 42.63
CA ALA A 107 31.29 9.45 42.85
C ALA A 107 31.52 9.97 44.28
N LYS A 108 31.77 9.08 45.25
CA LYS A 108 31.97 9.47 46.65
C LYS A 108 33.23 10.33 46.80
N GLY A 109 33.03 11.50 47.42
CA GLY A 109 34.05 12.53 47.59
C GLY A 109 34.36 13.33 46.32
N CYS A 110 33.67 13.10 45.19
CA CYS A 110 33.82 13.91 43.98
C CYS A 110 32.95 15.17 44.07
N SER A 111 33.53 16.30 43.70
CA SER A 111 32.89 17.62 43.64
C SER A 111 32.30 17.93 42.27
N TYR A 112 32.86 17.38 41.19
CA TYR A 112 32.38 17.60 39.82
C TYR A 112 32.28 16.30 39.03
N LEU A 113 31.37 16.26 38.06
CA LEU A 113 31.14 15.16 37.12
C LEU A 113 31.30 15.70 35.69
N VAL A 114 32.12 15.04 34.87
CA VAL A 114 32.28 15.34 33.44
C VAL A 114 31.91 14.11 32.61
N LEU A 115 30.98 14.30 31.68
CA LEU A 115 30.38 13.25 30.87
C LEU A 115 31.09 13.18 29.51
N TRP A 116 31.62 12.01 29.19
CA TRP A 116 32.44 11.69 28.01
C TRP A 116 31.90 10.50 27.22
N LEU A 117 30.58 10.38 27.19
CA LEU A 117 29.89 9.37 26.39
C LEU A 117 29.92 9.77 24.91
N ASP A 118 29.63 8.86 23.98
CA ASP A 118 29.57 9.26 22.56
C ASP A 118 28.49 10.36 22.36
N CYS A 119 28.60 11.20 21.34
CA CYS A 119 27.81 12.46 21.27
C CYS A 119 26.55 12.35 20.39
N ASP A 120 25.91 11.18 20.38
CA ASP A 120 24.57 10.98 19.79
C ASP A 120 23.45 10.97 20.85
N ARG A 121 22.19 10.80 20.41
CA ARG A 121 21.01 10.79 21.30
C ARG A 121 21.07 9.66 22.33
N GLU A 122 21.62 8.49 21.98
CA GLU A 122 21.76 7.37 22.91
C GLU A 122 22.82 7.68 23.97
N GLY A 123 23.96 8.26 23.57
CA GLY A 123 24.99 8.77 24.48
C GLY A 123 24.48 9.86 25.44
N GLU A 124 23.62 10.78 24.98
CA GLU A 124 22.90 11.71 25.87
C GLU A 124 21.92 10.99 26.80
N ASN A 125 21.21 9.95 26.37
CA ASN A 125 20.35 9.17 27.28
C ASN A 125 21.17 8.53 28.41
N ILE A 126 22.29 7.87 28.09
CA ILE A 126 23.19 7.24 29.06
C ILE A 126 23.85 8.31 29.96
N CYS A 127 24.06 9.55 29.49
CA CYS A 127 24.52 10.65 30.35
C CYS A 127 23.59 10.86 31.56
N PHE A 128 22.27 10.78 31.39
CA PHE A 128 21.32 10.92 32.50
C PHE A 128 21.26 9.67 33.37
N GLU A 129 21.40 8.46 32.80
CA GLU A 129 21.57 7.24 33.61
C GLU A 129 22.78 7.29 34.55
N VAL A 130 23.88 7.94 34.12
CA VAL A 130 25.06 8.20 34.94
C VAL A 130 24.78 9.28 35.99
N ILE A 131 24.12 10.38 35.63
CA ILE A 131 23.74 11.46 36.55
C ILE A 131 22.92 10.90 37.72
N ASP A 132 21.88 10.13 37.44
CA ASP A 132 20.96 9.54 38.42
C ASP A 132 21.67 8.63 39.43
N ASN A 133 22.79 8.00 39.03
CA ASN A 133 23.57 7.09 39.88
C ASN A 133 24.81 7.72 40.53
N ALA A 134 25.34 8.79 39.97
CA ALA A 134 26.54 9.47 40.48
C ALA A 134 26.19 10.64 41.40
N VAL A 135 25.37 11.59 40.92
CA VAL A 135 25.15 12.89 41.58
C VAL A 135 24.59 12.77 43.01
N PRO A 136 23.64 11.86 43.32
CA PRO A 136 23.16 11.67 44.71
C PRO A 136 24.23 11.20 45.72
N TYR A 137 25.41 10.81 45.25
CA TYR A 137 26.54 10.33 46.08
C TYR A 137 27.76 11.24 46.02
N MET A 138 27.68 12.37 45.32
CA MET A 138 28.73 13.38 45.22
C MET A 138 28.74 14.34 46.42
N SER A 139 29.86 15.03 46.62
CA SER A 139 29.95 16.14 47.56
C SER A 139 29.41 17.41 46.92
N SER A 140 28.51 18.13 47.59
CA SER A 140 27.90 19.36 47.04
C SER A 140 28.97 20.40 46.64
N ALA A 141 28.81 20.96 45.43
CA ALA A 141 29.64 22.05 44.90
C ALA A 141 29.10 23.46 45.29
N GLY A 142 28.14 23.53 46.22
CA GLY A 142 27.46 24.79 46.56
C GLY A 142 26.59 25.28 45.40
N SER A 143 26.78 26.52 44.98
CA SER A 143 26.06 27.15 43.86
C SER A 143 26.73 26.99 42.49
N GLN A 144 27.83 26.22 42.39
CA GLN A 144 28.55 26.03 41.13
C GLN A 144 27.97 24.88 40.30
N GLN A 145 28.13 24.96 38.97
CA GLN A 145 27.75 23.88 38.07
C GLN A 145 28.57 22.62 38.37
N GLN A 146 27.89 21.58 38.86
CA GLN A 146 28.48 20.32 39.29
C GLN A 146 28.65 19.31 38.15
N VAL A 147 27.76 19.34 37.15
CA VAL A 147 27.72 18.39 36.03
C VAL A 147 28.07 19.11 34.72
N TRP A 148 28.98 18.51 33.95
CA TRP A 148 29.52 19.03 32.71
C TRP A 148 29.48 17.98 31.61
N ARG A 149 29.32 18.41 30.36
CA ARG A 149 29.31 17.54 29.17
C ARG A 149 30.46 17.92 28.23
N ALA A 150 31.33 16.97 27.96
CA ALA A 150 32.34 17.10 26.90
C ALA A 150 31.72 16.75 25.55
N GLN A 151 31.90 17.62 24.55
CA GLN A 151 31.48 17.41 23.17
C GLN A 151 32.71 17.18 22.29
N PHE A 152 32.77 16.02 21.63
CA PHE A 152 33.88 15.58 20.79
C PHE A 152 33.35 14.77 19.61
N SER A 153 34.16 14.59 18.56
CA SER A 153 33.76 13.83 17.36
C SER A 153 34.81 12.81 16.91
N SER A 154 35.91 12.72 17.64
CA SER A 154 36.97 11.72 17.47
C SER A 154 37.69 11.48 18.79
N LEU A 155 38.28 10.30 18.97
CA LEU A 155 39.15 10.01 20.11
C LEU A 155 40.60 10.50 19.90
N ALA A 156 40.80 11.45 18.98
CA ALA A 156 42.12 12.05 18.73
C ALA A 156 42.49 12.98 19.90
N PRO A 157 43.73 12.92 20.46
CA PRO A 157 44.11 13.72 21.62
C PRO A 157 43.97 15.24 21.46
N VAL A 158 43.92 15.77 20.23
CA VAL A 158 43.65 17.19 19.95
C VAL A 158 42.17 17.54 20.20
N ASP A 159 41.25 16.69 19.73
CA ASP A 159 39.81 16.89 19.86
C ASP A 159 39.36 16.68 21.31
N LEU A 160 39.92 15.67 22.00
CA LEU A 160 39.69 15.43 23.42
C LEU A 160 40.19 16.60 24.30
N LYS A 161 41.36 17.17 24.01
CA LYS A 161 41.87 18.36 24.74
C LYS A 161 41.04 19.61 24.48
N LYS A 162 40.55 19.79 23.26
CA LYS A 162 39.61 20.86 22.89
C LYS A 162 38.29 20.71 23.67
N ALA A 163 37.70 19.52 23.67
CA ALA A 163 36.46 19.21 24.39
C ALA A 163 36.58 19.50 25.90
N MET A 164 37.71 19.15 26.52
CA MET A 164 38.00 19.45 27.94
C MET A 164 38.11 20.95 28.22
N ALA A 165 38.49 21.78 27.23
CA ALA A 165 38.56 23.23 27.34
C ALA A 165 37.23 23.95 27.00
N THR A 166 36.26 23.24 26.41
CA THR A 166 34.95 23.79 25.99
C THR A 166 33.81 22.89 26.46
N LEU A 167 33.76 22.61 27.77
CA LEU A 167 32.69 21.80 28.38
C LEU A 167 31.37 22.56 28.39
N GLY A 168 30.29 21.88 27.98
CA GLY A 168 28.92 22.37 28.04
C GLY A 168 28.08 21.67 29.12
N SER A 169 26.78 21.61 28.90
CA SER A 169 25.79 20.93 29.75
C SER A 169 25.13 19.76 28.98
N PRO A 170 24.74 18.66 29.64
CA PRO A 170 24.04 17.54 29.00
C PRO A 170 22.61 17.93 28.60
N ASN A 171 22.09 17.36 27.50
CA ASN A 171 20.79 17.72 26.94
C ASN A 171 19.68 16.73 27.38
N LYS A 172 18.80 17.18 28.28
CA LYS A 172 17.71 16.36 28.81
C LYS A 172 16.67 16.00 27.75
N ASP A 173 16.39 16.91 26.80
CA ASP A 173 15.41 16.73 25.73
C ASP A 173 15.84 15.63 24.74
N MET A 174 17.14 15.55 24.43
CA MET A 174 17.72 14.44 23.64
C MET A 174 17.60 13.11 24.39
N SER A 175 17.95 13.08 25.68
CA SER A 175 17.75 11.92 26.55
C SER A 175 16.29 11.45 26.57
N ASP A 176 15.35 12.37 26.69
CA ASP A 176 13.90 12.11 26.72
C ASP A 176 13.35 11.59 25.39
N SER A 177 13.91 12.02 24.26
CA SER A 177 13.52 11.49 22.94
C SER A 177 13.81 9.98 22.81
N VAL A 178 14.89 9.50 23.44
CA VAL A 178 15.26 8.08 23.47
C VAL A 178 14.37 7.29 24.42
N ASP A 179 14.12 7.80 25.63
CA ASP A 179 13.20 7.14 26.58
C ASP A 179 11.78 7.03 25.97
N ALA A 180 11.30 8.09 25.30
CA ALA A 180 10.03 8.09 24.56
C ALA A 180 10.03 7.05 23.42
N ARG A 181 11.09 6.99 22.61
CA ARG A 181 11.26 6.01 21.53
C ARG A 181 11.24 4.58 22.08
N ALA A 182 11.96 4.33 23.16
CA ALA A 182 12.10 3.02 23.77
C ALA A 182 10.81 2.54 24.45
N GLU A 183 10.07 3.40 25.14
CA GLU A 183 8.75 3.07 25.70
C GLU A 183 7.75 2.70 24.58
N MET A 184 7.69 3.51 23.51
CA MET A 184 6.82 3.22 22.37
C MET A 184 7.22 1.90 21.70
N ASP A 185 8.50 1.70 21.35
CA ASP A 185 8.96 0.50 20.66
C ASP A 185 8.73 -0.77 21.50
N LEU A 186 8.93 -0.72 22.83
CA LEU A 186 8.62 -1.80 23.77
C LEU A 186 7.12 -2.12 23.79
N LYS A 187 6.26 -1.12 24.04
CA LYS A 187 4.82 -1.32 24.22
C LYS A 187 4.14 -1.83 22.95
N LEU A 188 4.47 -1.21 21.82
CA LEU A 188 3.94 -1.60 20.51
C LEU A 188 4.46 -2.98 20.09
N GLY A 189 5.76 -3.22 20.23
CA GLY A 189 6.38 -4.49 19.88
C GLY A 189 5.81 -5.65 20.70
N CYS A 190 5.74 -5.51 22.02
CA CYS A 190 5.22 -6.56 22.90
C CYS A 190 3.72 -6.79 22.72
N ALA A 191 2.86 -5.77 22.62
CA ALA A 191 1.41 -5.98 22.50
C ALA A 191 1.05 -6.81 21.25
N PHE A 192 1.56 -6.40 20.08
CA PHE A 192 1.32 -7.13 18.83
C PHE A 192 2.05 -8.48 18.78
N THR A 193 3.29 -8.59 19.28
CA THR A 193 4.04 -9.86 19.27
C THR A 193 3.40 -10.89 20.19
N ARG A 194 3.20 -10.58 21.48
CA ARG A 194 2.66 -11.54 22.46
C ARG A 194 1.27 -12.05 22.05
N PHE A 195 0.42 -11.18 21.48
CA PHE A 195 -0.86 -11.59 20.92
C PHE A 195 -0.71 -12.63 19.80
N GLN A 196 0.11 -12.34 18.78
CA GLN A 196 0.25 -13.21 17.61
C GLN A 196 0.96 -14.52 17.91
N THR A 197 2.03 -14.50 18.70
CA THR A 197 2.73 -15.72 19.14
C THR A 197 1.74 -16.67 19.83
N LYS A 198 0.92 -16.15 20.75
CA LYS A 198 -0.09 -16.90 21.51
C LYS A 198 -1.29 -17.34 20.65
N TYR A 199 -1.73 -16.51 19.71
CA TYR A 199 -2.86 -16.80 18.82
C TYR A 199 -2.53 -17.90 17.80
N PHE A 200 -1.31 -17.92 17.25
CA PHE A 200 -0.88 -18.93 16.28
C PHE A 200 -0.22 -20.17 16.92
N GLN A 201 0.03 -20.17 18.23
CA GLN A 201 0.77 -21.23 18.92
C GLN A 201 0.14 -22.61 18.69
N GLY A 202 0.87 -23.51 18.03
CA GLY A 202 0.41 -24.87 17.74
C GLY A 202 -0.69 -24.98 16.66
N LYS A 203 -1.10 -23.89 15.99
CA LYS A 203 -2.12 -23.95 14.91
C LYS A 203 -1.62 -24.64 13.64
N TYR A 204 -0.33 -24.47 13.30
CA TYR A 204 0.27 -25.01 12.08
C TYR A 204 1.57 -25.76 12.41
N GLY A 205 1.80 -26.90 11.74
CA GLY A 205 2.94 -27.78 12.04
C GLY A 205 4.28 -27.33 11.46
N ASP A 206 4.27 -26.37 10.54
CA ASP A 206 5.43 -25.81 9.85
C ASP A 206 5.63 -24.30 10.09
N LEU A 207 4.92 -23.72 11.06
CA LEU A 207 5.16 -22.37 11.57
C LEU A 207 5.86 -22.42 12.93
N ASP A 208 7.12 -21.96 12.98
CA ASP A 208 7.74 -21.60 14.26
C ASP A 208 7.21 -20.25 14.74
N THR A 209 6.31 -20.27 15.73
CA THR A 209 5.68 -19.07 16.28
C THR A 209 6.62 -18.21 17.11
N ASN A 210 7.81 -18.71 17.49
CA ASN A 210 8.84 -17.89 18.15
C ASN A 210 9.48 -16.87 17.18
N LEU A 211 9.40 -17.15 15.88
CA LEU A 211 9.81 -16.21 14.83
C LEU A 211 8.76 -15.13 14.56
N VAL A 212 7.50 -15.30 14.97
CA VAL A 212 6.43 -14.31 14.75
C VAL A 212 6.63 -13.13 15.71
N SER A 213 6.85 -11.93 15.17
CA SER A 213 7.00 -10.69 15.94
C SER A 213 6.63 -9.46 15.11
N TYR A 214 6.15 -8.42 15.79
CA TYR A 214 5.86 -7.11 15.22
C TYR A 214 6.78 -6.06 15.86
N GLY A 215 7.15 -5.05 15.08
CA GLY A 215 7.83 -3.86 15.58
C GLY A 215 7.61 -2.69 14.64
N PRO A 216 7.36 -1.46 15.15
CA PRO A 216 6.86 -0.34 14.35
C PRO A 216 7.81 0.13 13.23
N CYS A 217 9.13 -0.16 13.31
CA CYS A 217 10.04 0.05 12.18
C CYS A 217 10.41 -1.23 11.42
N GLN A 218 10.46 -2.41 12.07
CA GLN A 218 10.83 -3.65 11.40
C GLN A 218 9.77 -4.08 10.37
N THR A 219 8.48 -3.86 10.67
CA THR A 219 7.39 -4.26 9.77
C THR A 219 7.36 -3.40 8.49
N PRO A 220 7.51 -2.06 8.53
CA PRO A 220 7.72 -1.26 7.32
C PRO A 220 9.04 -1.54 6.58
N THR A 221 10.12 -1.89 7.29
CA THR A 221 11.38 -2.30 6.66
C THR A 221 11.18 -3.58 5.84
N LEU A 222 10.43 -4.55 6.37
CA LEU A 222 10.03 -5.78 5.66
C LEU A 222 9.06 -5.50 4.50
N TRP A 223 8.12 -4.55 4.66
CA TRP A 223 7.13 -4.20 3.64
C TRP A 223 7.78 -3.79 2.31
N PHE A 224 8.89 -3.02 2.33
CA PHE A 224 9.62 -2.70 1.10
C PHE A 224 10.10 -3.95 0.34
N CYS A 225 10.60 -4.97 1.05
CA CYS A 225 11.07 -6.22 0.47
C CYS A 225 9.90 -7.06 -0.09
N VAL A 226 8.79 -7.15 0.66
CA VAL A 226 7.57 -7.88 0.21
C VAL A 226 6.96 -7.18 -1.00
N ARG A 227 6.77 -5.86 -0.95
CA ARG A 227 6.29 -5.07 -2.09
C ARG A 227 7.15 -5.27 -3.33
N ARG A 228 8.49 -5.31 -3.21
CA ARG A 228 9.35 -5.63 -4.37
C ARG A 228 9.13 -7.07 -4.86
N SER A 229 8.90 -8.04 -3.99
CA SER A 229 8.51 -9.39 -4.40
C SER A 229 7.19 -9.39 -5.18
N ASP A 230 6.22 -8.56 -4.78
CA ASP A 230 4.93 -8.43 -5.47
C ASP A 230 5.09 -7.73 -6.84
N GLU A 231 5.89 -6.66 -6.90
CA GLU A 231 6.31 -5.99 -8.15
C GLU A 231 6.98 -6.97 -9.13
N ILE A 232 7.72 -7.97 -8.63
CA ILE A 232 8.36 -9.04 -9.43
C ILE A 232 7.33 -10.09 -9.88
N ASN A 233 6.45 -10.52 -8.98
CA ASN A 233 5.48 -11.58 -9.24
C ASN A 233 4.35 -11.15 -10.19
N ALA A 234 4.00 -9.86 -10.20
CA ALA A 234 2.99 -9.28 -11.10
C ALA A 234 3.55 -8.86 -12.48
N PHE A 235 4.87 -8.79 -12.64
CA PHE A 235 5.51 -8.30 -13.87
C PHE A 235 5.29 -9.22 -15.07
N GLN A 236 4.85 -8.65 -16.20
CA GLN A 236 4.69 -9.37 -17.46
C GLN A 236 5.80 -8.95 -18.46
N PRO A 237 6.70 -9.87 -18.89
CA PRO A 237 7.76 -9.54 -19.83
C PRO A 237 7.26 -9.24 -21.26
N GLU A 238 7.33 -7.98 -21.66
CA GLU A 238 7.09 -7.51 -23.02
C GLU A 238 8.33 -7.75 -23.89
N SER A 239 8.14 -7.92 -25.21
CA SER A 239 9.25 -8.07 -26.16
C SER A 239 9.58 -6.73 -26.79
N PHE A 240 10.86 -6.44 -26.97
CA PHE A 240 11.32 -5.21 -27.61
C PHE A 240 12.54 -5.46 -28.50
N TYR A 241 12.76 -4.54 -29.43
CA TYR A 241 13.71 -4.67 -30.51
C TYR A 241 14.59 -3.41 -30.61
N THR A 242 15.87 -3.61 -30.90
CA THR A 242 16.87 -2.56 -31.13
C THR A 242 17.46 -2.73 -32.53
N ILE A 243 17.90 -1.64 -33.17
CA ILE A 243 18.67 -1.72 -34.41
C ILE A 243 20.14 -1.49 -34.07
N ASP A 244 20.89 -2.59 -34.00
CA ASP A 244 22.30 -2.62 -33.63
C ASP A 244 23.15 -2.44 -34.89
N VAL A 245 23.74 -1.25 -35.06
CA VAL A 245 24.61 -0.92 -36.20
C VAL A 245 26.06 -0.84 -35.75
N THR A 246 26.95 -1.51 -36.48
CA THR A 246 28.40 -1.39 -36.34
C THR A 246 28.96 -0.66 -37.56
N VAL A 247 29.62 0.49 -37.35
CA VAL A 247 30.28 1.26 -38.41
C VAL A 247 31.80 1.10 -38.34
N ALA A 248 32.47 1.08 -39.49
CA ALA A 248 33.92 0.94 -39.58
C ALA A 248 34.58 2.30 -39.89
N LYS A 249 35.60 2.66 -39.12
CA LYS A 249 36.41 3.87 -39.37
C LYS A 249 37.86 3.67 -38.94
N ALA A 250 38.80 3.95 -39.84
CA ALA A 250 40.25 3.87 -39.60
C ALA A 250 40.70 2.53 -38.97
N GLY A 251 40.15 1.41 -39.45
CA GLY A 251 40.45 0.07 -38.94
C GLY A 251 39.81 -0.29 -37.60
N ARG A 252 38.94 0.57 -37.04
CA ARG A 252 38.17 0.29 -35.82
C ARG A 252 36.70 0.07 -36.14
N ASP A 253 36.12 -0.93 -35.49
CA ASP A 253 34.68 -1.17 -35.45
C ASP A 253 34.09 -0.36 -34.28
N LEU A 254 33.00 0.35 -34.53
CA LEU A 254 32.34 1.22 -33.55
C LEU A 254 30.85 0.87 -33.48
N GLN A 255 30.39 0.51 -32.29
CA GLN A 255 28.97 0.22 -32.06
C GLN A 255 28.20 1.54 -31.93
N ALA A 256 27.21 1.73 -32.80
CA ALA A 256 26.35 2.91 -32.80
C ALA A 256 25.18 2.72 -31.84
N GLN A 257 24.86 3.76 -31.07
CA GLN A 257 23.61 3.86 -30.34
C GLN A 257 22.53 4.40 -31.29
N TRP A 258 21.44 3.66 -31.49
CA TRP A 258 20.26 4.15 -32.21
C TRP A 258 19.55 5.21 -31.37
N ASP A 259 19.30 6.39 -31.92
CA ASP A 259 18.78 7.51 -31.13
C ASP A 259 17.29 7.32 -30.73
N ARG A 260 16.57 6.36 -31.34
CA ARG A 260 15.24 5.90 -30.86
C ARG A 260 15.30 4.96 -29.66
N GLY A 261 16.47 4.39 -29.33
CA GLY A 261 16.61 3.38 -28.29
C GLY A 261 16.03 2.02 -28.68
N GLN A 262 14.72 1.84 -28.48
CA GLN A 262 14.03 0.55 -28.67
C GLN A 262 12.57 0.72 -29.15
N VAL A 263 12.04 -0.29 -29.83
CA VAL A 263 10.63 -0.38 -30.24
C VAL A 263 10.01 -1.71 -29.80
N PHE A 264 8.73 -1.72 -29.46
CA PHE A 264 8.04 -2.92 -28.96
C PHE A 264 7.31 -3.73 -30.05
N ASP A 265 7.16 -3.16 -31.24
CA ASP A 265 6.51 -3.80 -32.39
C ASP A 265 7.53 -4.36 -33.38
N MET A 266 7.39 -5.66 -33.71
CA MET A 266 8.32 -6.40 -34.57
C MET A 266 8.21 -6.02 -36.06
N PRO A 267 7.02 -5.85 -36.67
CA PRO A 267 6.87 -5.26 -38.00
C PRO A 267 7.57 -3.90 -38.16
N ILE A 268 7.41 -2.98 -37.20
CA ILE A 268 8.05 -1.65 -37.20
C ILE A 268 9.57 -1.78 -37.05
N ALA A 269 10.06 -2.66 -36.17
CA ALA A 269 11.49 -2.94 -36.06
C ALA A 269 12.08 -3.48 -37.38
N SER A 270 11.37 -4.42 -38.02
CA SER A 270 11.75 -5.01 -39.31
C SER A 270 11.75 -3.98 -40.44
N LEU A 271 10.79 -3.04 -40.44
CA LEU A 271 10.76 -1.91 -41.38
C LEU A 271 12.02 -1.04 -41.26
N PHE A 272 12.40 -0.64 -40.03
CA PHE A 272 13.64 0.12 -39.82
C PHE A 272 14.89 -0.68 -40.19
N MET A 273 14.96 -1.97 -39.84
CA MET A 273 16.06 -2.85 -40.23
C MET A 273 16.24 -2.90 -41.75
N ASN A 274 15.16 -3.13 -42.51
CA ASN A 274 15.20 -3.20 -43.97
C ASN A 274 15.62 -1.86 -44.61
N ILE A 275 15.12 -0.73 -44.10
CA ILE A 275 15.49 0.62 -44.57
C ILE A 275 16.99 0.91 -44.35
N ILE A 276 17.59 0.34 -43.31
CA ILE A 276 19.00 0.54 -42.92
C ILE A 276 19.93 -0.50 -43.58
N GLN A 277 19.40 -1.62 -44.09
CA GLN A 277 20.12 -2.69 -44.79
C GLN A 277 20.15 -2.58 -46.32
N ASP A 278 19.51 -1.57 -46.92
CA ASP A 278 19.60 -1.30 -48.36
C ASP A 278 21.07 -1.07 -48.79
N ASP A 279 21.53 -1.67 -49.90
CA ASP A 279 22.92 -1.53 -50.39
C ASP A 279 23.31 -0.06 -50.70
N ASN A 280 22.33 0.83 -50.86
CA ASN A 280 22.53 2.27 -51.06
C ASN A 280 22.62 3.05 -49.73
N ALA A 281 22.37 2.41 -48.59
CA ALA A 281 22.39 3.03 -47.27
C ALA A 281 23.80 3.54 -46.90
N LYS A 282 23.90 4.82 -46.58
CA LYS A 282 25.17 5.49 -46.26
C LYS A 282 25.06 6.20 -44.92
N ALA A 283 25.93 5.85 -43.97
CA ALA A 283 26.07 6.56 -42.70
C ALA A 283 26.78 7.89 -42.95
N VAL A 284 26.04 9.00 -42.95
CA VAL A 284 26.61 10.34 -43.21
C VAL A 284 26.63 11.15 -41.91
N VAL A 285 27.77 11.76 -41.59
CA VAL A 285 28.03 12.48 -40.33
C VAL A 285 27.31 13.83 -40.27
N ASN A 286 26.32 13.93 -39.39
CA ASN A 286 25.49 15.13 -39.19
C ASN A 286 25.41 15.70 -37.75
N ASP A 287 26.26 15.22 -36.82
CA ASP A 287 27.05 16.12 -35.98
C ASP A 287 28.40 15.51 -35.53
N VAL A 288 29.32 16.35 -35.09
CA VAL A 288 30.55 16.03 -34.35
C VAL A 288 30.67 17.16 -33.33
N SER A 289 30.19 16.91 -32.13
CA SER A 289 30.26 17.84 -31.02
C SER A 289 31.38 17.41 -30.09
N GLN A 290 32.16 18.37 -29.62
CA GLN A 290 33.20 18.16 -28.63
C GLN A 290 33.03 19.21 -27.54
N LYS A 291 32.93 18.76 -26.28
CA LYS A 291 32.70 19.61 -25.11
C LYS A 291 33.55 19.13 -23.95
N GLU A 292 34.12 20.07 -23.20
CA GLU A 292 34.61 19.77 -21.85
C GLU A 292 33.40 19.47 -20.96
N ASP A 293 33.46 18.36 -20.26
CA ASP A 293 32.44 17.81 -19.37
C ASP A 293 33.16 17.31 -18.10
N ARG A 294 32.45 17.17 -16.98
CA ARG A 294 33.07 16.83 -15.69
C ARG A 294 32.27 15.85 -14.87
N GLN A 295 32.97 14.89 -14.26
CA GLN A 295 32.43 14.13 -13.15
C GLN A 295 32.74 14.89 -11.86
N ALA A 296 31.70 15.39 -11.21
CA ALA A 296 31.82 16.06 -9.91
C ALA A 296 32.35 15.08 -8.85
N ARG A 297 33.25 15.56 -7.99
CA ARG A 297 33.73 14.85 -6.80
C ARG A 297 32.58 14.47 -5.84
N PRO A 298 32.73 13.42 -5.03
CA PRO A 298 31.69 12.99 -4.10
C PRO A 298 31.37 14.07 -3.03
N GLN A 299 30.18 13.97 -2.42
CA GLN A 299 29.86 14.66 -1.16
C GLN A 299 30.55 13.96 0.02
N ALA A 300 30.61 14.64 1.17
CA ALA A 300 31.20 14.06 2.36
C ALA A 300 30.42 12.82 2.85
N LEU A 301 31.10 11.91 3.53
CA LEU A 301 30.55 10.60 3.83
C LEU A 301 29.70 10.65 5.11
N ASN A 302 28.39 10.46 4.99
CA ASN A 302 27.51 10.17 6.13
C ASN A 302 27.32 8.66 6.32
N THR A 303 26.66 8.23 7.40
CA THR A 303 26.46 6.80 7.70
C THR A 303 25.73 6.07 6.59
N VAL A 304 24.65 6.64 6.05
CA VAL A 304 23.84 5.98 5.03
C VAL A 304 24.64 5.78 3.74
N ALA A 305 25.45 6.76 3.32
CA ALA A 305 26.38 6.62 2.20
C ALA A 305 27.47 5.58 2.46
N MET A 306 28.07 5.57 3.67
CA MET A 306 29.05 4.56 4.08
C MET A 306 28.49 3.14 3.98
N LEU A 307 27.29 2.90 4.49
CA LEU A 307 26.66 1.57 4.50
C LEU A 307 26.27 1.09 3.09
N LYS A 308 25.74 1.98 2.25
CA LYS A 308 25.47 1.68 0.83
C LYS A 308 26.77 1.32 0.09
N MET A 309 27.85 2.07 0.31
CA MET A 309 29.16 1.78 -0.27
C MET A 309 29.79 0.49 0.27
N ALA A 310 29.64 0.19 1.57
CA ALA A 310 30.16 -1.03 2.17
C ALA A 310 29.44 -2.30 1.66
N SER A 311 28.11 -2.26 1.51
CA SER A 311 27.35 -3.37 0.93
C SER A 311 27.67 -3.56 -0.56
N THR A 312 27.69 -2.48 -1.36
CA THR A 312 27.93 -2.57 -2.81
C THR A 312 29.38 -2.80 -3.24
N ARG A 313 30.37 -2.18 -2.58
CA ARG A 313 31.80 -2.27 -2.96
C ARG A 313 32.58 -3.33 -2.18
N LEU A 314 32.20 -3.63 -0.94
CA LEU A 314 32.96 -4.51 -0.04
C LEU A 314 32.23 -5.82 0.28
N GLY A 315 30.93 -5.91 0.02
CA GLY A 315 30.10 -7.06 0.37
C GLY A 315 29.80 -7.19 1.87
N LEU A 316 29.95 -6.10 2.64
CA LEU A 316 29.71 -6.07 4.08
C LEU A 316 28.24 -5.74 4.37
N GLY A 317 27.61 -6.44 5.31
CA GLY A 317 26.24 -6.13 5.73
C GLY A 317 26.16 -4.83 6.55
N PRO A 318 25.03 -4.10 6.58
CA PRO A 318 24.91 -2.83 7.30
C PRO A 318 25.38 -2.90 8.76
N GLN A 319 24.91 -3.89 9.53
CA GLN A 319 25.32 -4.07 10.93
C GLN A 319 26.82 -4.39 11.07
N GLN A 320 27.37 -5.21 10.17
CA GLN A 320 28.79 -5.56 10.14
C GLN A 320 29.66 -4.32 9.84
N ALA A 321 29.25 -3.51 8.87
CA ALA A 321 29.93 -2.28 8.51
C ALA A 321 29.84 -1.24 9.63
N MET A 322 28.72 -1.13 10.34
CA MET A 322 28.61 -0.30 11.55
C MET A 322 29.58 -0.76 12.64
N HIS A 323 29.57 -2.03 13.03
CA HIS A 323 30.50 -2.54 14.06
C HIS A 323 31.98 -2.35 13.67
N MET A 324 32.33 -2.49 12.39
CA MET A 324 33.68 -2.22 11.89
C MET A 324 34.02 -0.72 11.94
N ALA A 325 33.09 0.17 11.60
CA ALA A 325 33.29 1.61 11.67
C ALA A 325 33.38 2.12 13.13
N GLU A 326 32.52 1.61 14.02
CA GLU A 326 32.54 1.89 15.46
C GLU A 326 33.87 1.46 16.07
N ARG A 327 34.38 0.27 15.71
CA ARG A 327 35.72 -0.15 16.14
C ARG A 327 36.82 0.80 15.62
N LEU A 328 36.77 1.20 14.35
CA LEU A 328 37.76 2.14 13.78
C LEU A 328 37.71 3.52 14.43
N TYR A 329 36.55 3.97 14.92
CA TYR A 329 36.40 5.15 15.76
C TYR A 329 36.99 4.94 17.17
N LEU A 330 36.66 3.83 17.83
CA LEU A 330 37.17 3.48 19.17
C LEU A 330 38.68 3.28 19.20
N ASP A 331 39.26 2.73 18.13
CA ASP A 331 40.70 2.59 17.93
C ASP A 331 41.34 3.93 17.44
N GLY A 332 40.59 5.03 17.34
CA GLY A 332 41.11 6.37 17.04
C GLY A 332 41.63 6.56 15.61
N TYR A 333 40.96 5.96 14.62
CA TYR A 333 41.26 6.11 13.18
C TYR A 333 40.26 6.99 12.42
N LEU A 334 39.00 7.07 12.87
CA LEU A 334 37.91 7.82 12.23
C LEU A 334 37.28 8.86 13.18
N THR A 335 36.55 9.82 12.61
CA THR A 335 35.46 10.51 13.32
C THR A 335 34.29 9.57 13.59
N TYR A 336 33.33 10.01 14.41
CA TYR A 336 32.17 9.18 14.82
C TYR A 336 31.37 8.66 13.60
N PRO A 337 31.05 7.36 13.53
CA PRO A 337 30.50 6.75 12.32
C PRO A 337 28.96 6.77 12.24
N ARG A 338 28.29 7.34 13.23
CA ARG A 338 26.84 7.58 13.27
C ARG A 338 26.61 9.07 13.09
N THR A 339 26.38 9.47 11.85
CA THR A 339 26.06 10.85 11.47
C THR A 339 25.23 10.88 10.20
N GLU A 340 24.26 11.79 10.16
CA GLU A 340 23.45 12.08 8.98
C GLU A 340 24.05 13.23 8.14
N THR A 341 24.89 14.07 8.75
CA THR A 341 25.60 15.19 8.11
C THR A 341 26.54 14.75 6.97
N ASN A 342 26.41 15.41 5.82
CA ASN A 342 27.22 15.17 4.62
C ASN A 342 27.93 16.42 4.08
N THR A 343 28.17 17.41 4.95
CA THR A 343 29.00 18.59 4.67
C THR A 343 29.99 18.86 5.80
N TYR A 344 31.14 19.46 5.49
CA TYR A 344 32.16 19.78 6.49
C TYR A 344 31.88 21.12 7.18
N PRO A 345 31.87 21.20 8.53
CA PRO A 345 31.69 22.46 9.23
C PRO A 345 32.88 23.40 9.00
N LYS A 346 32.62 24.72 9.00
CA LYS A 346 33.59 25.75 8.58
C LYS A 346 34.91 25.80 9.37
N ASN A 347 34.93 25.18 10.56
CA ASN A 347 36.07 25.10 11.48
C ASN A 347 36.76 23.72 11.47
N PHE A 348 36.42 22.81 10.55
CA PHE A 348 37.04 21.49 10.44
C PHE A 348 38.43 21.58 9.81
N ASP A 349 39.45 21.01 10.46
CA ASP A 349 40.83 21.00 9.92
C ASP A 349 41.02 19.92 8.85
N LEU A 350 40.52 20.22 7.64
CA LEU A 350 40.72 19.40 6.45
C LEU A 350 42.22 19.21 6.12
N GLN A 351 43.07 20.21 6.40
CA GLN A 351 44.50 20.09 6.14
C GLN A 351 45.17 19.13 7.12
N GLY A 352 44.83 19.19 8.40
CA GLY A 352 45.26 18.23 9.43
C GLY A 352 44.84 16.80 9.08
N ALA A 353 43.59 16.61 8.66
CA ALA A 353 43.09 15.29 8.25
C ALA A 353 43.84 14.74 7.01
N VAL A 354 44.12 15.53 5.97
CA VAL A 354 44.94 15.09 4.82
C VAL A 354 46.41 14.87 5.23
N ARG A 355 46.96 15.73 6.10
CA ARG A 355 48.33 15.61 6.62
C ARG A 355 48.51 14.33 7.43
N ALA A 356 47.50 13.92 8.20
CA ALA A 356 47.50 12.65 8.93
C ALA A 356 47.58 11.42 8.01
N GLN A 357 47.17 11.52 6.74
CA GLN A 357 47.26 10.45 5.73
C GLN A 357 48.56 10.45 4.92
N SER A 358 49.39 11.48 5.06
CA SER A 358 50.57 11.70 4.20
C SER A 358 51.71 10.71 4.40
N GLY A 359 51.65 9.86 5.43
CA GLY A 359 52.60 8.77 5.68
C GLY A 359 52.14 7.38 5.19
N HIS A 360 50.95 7.24 4.61
CA HIS A 360 50.43 5.92 4.20
C HIS A 360 51.04 5.43 2.87
N PRO A 361 51.55 4.18 2.75
CA PRO A 361 52.26 3.73 1.54
C PRO A 361 51.46 3.84 0.23
N ALA A 362 50.14 3.65 0.26
CA ALA A 362 49.31 3.58 -0.96
C ALA A 362 48.66 4.92 -1.40
N TRP A 363 48.83 6.00 -0.63
CA TRP A 363 48.27 7.33 -0.98
C TRP A 363 48.97 8.53 -0.32
N GLY A 364 50.06 8.34 0.42
CA GLY A 364 50.79 9.41 1.09
C GLY A 364 51.32 10.46 0.12
N SER A 365 51.84 10.02 -1.04
CA SER A 365 52.24 10.89 -2.15
C SER A 365 51.09 11.75 -2.69
N TYR A 366 49.91 11.15 -2.92
CA TYR A 366 48.70 11.88 -3.35
C TYR A 366 48.25 12.89 -2.30
N SER A 367 48.32 12.53 -1.01
CA SER A 367 47.99 13.42 0.12
C SER A 367 48.97 14.61 0.21
N GLN A 368 50.26 14.37 -0.02
CA GLN A 368 51.28 15.42 -0.10
C GLN A 368 51.06 16.35 -1.30
N GLN A 369 50.70 15.81 -2.47
CA GLN A 369 50.36 16.60 -3.67
C GLN A 369 49.10 17.46 -3.48
N LEU A 370 48.08 16.94 -2.81
CA LEU A 370 46.89 17.73 -2.43
C LEU A 370 47.26 18.89 -1.48
N LEU A 371 48.19 18.67 -0.55
CA LEU A 371 48.67 19.72 0.36
C LEU A 371 49.54 20.76 -0.35
N SER A 372 50.34 20.39 -1.35
CA SER A 372 51.16 21.34 -2.12
C SER A 372 50.35 22.17 -3.12
N ASN A 373 49.34 21.56 -3.75
CA ASN A 373 48.53 22.21 -4.79
C ASN A 373 47.35 23.00 -4.20
N GLY A 374 47.04 22.79 -2.92
CA GLY A 374 45.86 23.32 -2.24
C GLY A 374 44.66 22.37 -2.34
N LEU A 375 43.95 22.20 -1.23
CA LEU A 375 42.74 21.37 -1.18
C LEU A 375 41.60 22.04 -1.96
N ALA A 376 40.87 21.27 -2.76
CA ALA A 376 39.62 21.74 -3.34
C ALA A 376 38.58 21.90 -2.22
N ARG A 377 37.80 22.98 -2.26
CA ARG A 377 36.65 23.16 -1.35
C ARG A 377 35.72 21.95 -1.48
N PRO A 378 35.35 21.24 -0.39
CA PRO A 378 34.41 20.13 -0.46
C PRO A 378 33.07 20.54 -1.09
N ARG A 379 32.36 19.57 -1.67
CA ARG A 379 31.01 19.81 -2.20
C ARG A 379 30.04 20.06 -1.04
N GLU A 380 29.15 21.04 -1.21
CA GLU A 380 28.13 21.39 -0.23
C GLU A 380 27.10 20.26 -0.06
N GLY A 381 26.46 20.23 1.10
CA GLY A 381 25.53 19.21 1.56
C GLY A 381 24.70 19.71 2.74
N VAL A 382 24.11 18.79 3.50
CA VAL A 382 23.31 19.09 4.69
C VAL A 382 24.16 18.94 5.95
N ASP A 383 24.01 19.90 6.86
CA ASP A 383 24.49 19.87 8.24
C ASP A 383 23.28 19.63 9.14
N MET A 384 23.32 18.56 9.94
CA MET A 384 22.26 18.15 10.86
C MET A 384 22.57 18.53 12.31
N GLY A 385 23.71 19.19 12.58
CA GLY A 385 24.12 19.62 13.92
C GLY A 385 24.58 18.49 14.85
N ASP A 386 24.78 17.29 14.33
CA ASP A 386 25.19 16.07 15.05
C ASP A 386 26.71 15.94 15.14
N HIS A 387 27.37 15.69 14.01
CA HIS A 387 28.77 15.31 13.92
C HIS A 387 29.35 15.72 12.55
N PRO A 388 30.68 15.91 12.44
CA PRO A 388 31.33 16.08 11.14
C PRO A 388 31.31 14.76 10.36
N PRO A 389 31.30 14.79 9.02
CA PRO A 389 31.27 13.61 8.17
C PRO A 389 32.37 12.59 8.49
N ILE A 390 32.09 11.31 8.22
CA ILE A 390 32.96 10.16 8.52
C ILE A 390 34.30 10.30 7.79
N THR A 391 35.36 10.60 8.54
CA THR A 391 36.64 11.11 8.04
C THR A 391 37.81 10.47 8.79
N PRO A 392 38.90 10.06 8.09
CA PRO A 392 40.04 9.41 8.73
C PRO A 392 40.98 10.41 9.40
N VAL A 393 41.06 10.37 10.73
CA VAL A 393 41.89 11.27 11.55
C VAL A 393 43.33 10.76 11.77
N ARG A 394 43.61 9.50 11.41
CA ARG A 394 44.93 8.87 11.57
C ARG A 394 45.23 7.92 10.41
N ALA A 395 46.50 7.77 10.03
CA ALA A 395 46.95 6.75 9.07
C ALA A 395 46.95 5.34 9.70
N ALA A 396 46.58 4.34 8.90
CA ALA A 396 46.60 2.92 9.28
C ALA A 396 46.97 2.05 8.08
N THR A 397 47.65 0.94 8.31
CA THR A 397 48.03 -0.04 7.28
C THR A 397 47.26 -1.36 7.46
N GLU A 398 47.24 -2.18 6.41
CA GLU A 398 46.51 -3.46 6.38
C GLU A 398 46.91 -4.40 7.53
N GLY A 399 48.21 -4.52 7.83
CA GLY A 399 48.72 -5.32 8.94
C GLY A 399 48.35 -4.81 10.35
N GLN A 400 47.87 -3.57 10.48
CA GLN A 400 47.39 -3.02 11.76
C GLN A 400 45.88 -3.19 11.97
N LEU A 401 45.10 -3.40 10.90
CA LEU A 401 43.64 -3.42 10.94
C LEU A 401 43.00 -4.75 10.52
N GLY A 402 43.71 -5.61 9.79
CA GLY A 402 43.13 -6.84 9.22
C GLY A 402 41.91 -6.53 8.34
N ASP A 403 40.81 -7.25 8.53
CA ASP A 403 39.54 -6.99 7.81
C ASP A 403 39.02 -5.55 7.98
N ALA A 404 39.34 -4.91 9.11
CA ALA A 404 39.19 -3.47 9.39
C ALA A 404 39.65 -2.57 8.22
N TYR A 405 40.76 -2.96 7.56
CA TYR A 405 41.41 -2.16 6.53
C TYR A 405 40.54 -1.96 5.29
N ARG A 406 39.72 -2.94 4.91
CA ARG A 406 38.90 -2.85 3.69
C ARG A 406 37.86 -1.72 3.77
N LEU A 407 37.29 -1.50 4.96
CA LEU A 407 36.38 -0.38 5.22
C LEU A 407 37.14 0.94 5.39
N TYR A 408 38.24 0.92 6.12
CA TYR A 408 39.10 2.09 6.35
C TYR A 408 39.70 2.68 5.06
N ASP A 409 40.19 1.84 4.13
CA ASP A 409 40.68 2.26 2.81
C ASP A 409 39.57 2.91 1.98
N MET A 410 38.37 2.32 1.97
CA MET A 410 37.22 2.86 1.26
C MET A 410 36.84 4.25 1.79
N ILE A 411 36.76 4.42 3.11
CA ILE A 411 36.47 5.71 3.77
C ILE A 411 37.59 6.72 3.47
N THR A 412 38.86 6.29 3.52
CA THR A 412 40.01 7.19 3.33
C THR A 412 40.15 7.67 1.89
N ARG A 413 39.97 6.79 0.90
CA ARG A 413 39.95 7.17 -0.52
C ARG A 413 38.71 8.00 -0.87
N HIS A 414 37.59 7.80 -0.19
CA HIS A 414 36.41 8.67 -0.32
C HIS A 414 36.70 10.07 0.25
N PHE A 415 37.22 10.17 1.47
CA PHE A 415 37.61 11.45 2.07
C PHE A 415 38.58 12.23 1.16
N LEU A 416 39.69 11.62 0.75
CA LEU A 416 40.67 12.25 -0.15
C LEU A 416 40.01 12.70 -1.46
N ALA A 417 39.08 11.92 -2.01
CA ALA A 417 38.31 12.32 -3.18
C ALA A 417 37.40 13.55 -2.96
N THR A 418 36.83 13.77 -1.76
CA THR A 418 35.99 14.96 -1.49
C THR A 418 36.76 16.28 -1.47
N VAL A 419 38.07 16.24 -1.16
CA VAL A 419 38.99 17.40 -1.14
C VAL A 419 39.87 17.49 -2.40
N SER A 420 39.66 16.60 -3.37
CA SER A 420 40.33 16.59 -4.68
C SER A 420 39.55 17.41 -5.73
N GLY A 421 40.17 17.68 -6.88
CA GLY A 421 39.49 18.30 -8.02
C GLY A 421 38.39 17.41 -8.63
N ASP A 422 37.42 18.03 -9.30
CA ASP A 422 36.49 17.30 -10.20
C ASP A 422 37.30 16.64 -11.34
N CYS A 423 36.90 15.44 -11.78
CA CYS A 423 37.51 14.82 -12.96
C CYS A 423 36.96 15.50 -14.22
N LYS A 424 37.85 16.00 -15.09
CA LYS A 424 37.51 16.71 -16.33
C LYS A 424 37.85 15.85 -17.53
N PHE A 425 36.94 15.79 -18.49
CA PHE A 425 37.13 15.03 -19.72
C PHE A 425 36.51 15.73 -20.94
N LEU A 426 37.17 15.55 -22.07
CA LEU A 426 36.72 15.99 -23.38
C LEU A 426 35.76 14.92 -23.94
N ARG A 427 34.46 15.19 -23.85
CA ARG A 427 33.42 14.32 -24.41
C ARG A 427 33.22 14.66 -25.88
N THR A 428 33.39 13.67 -26.75
CA THR A 428 33.19 13.82 -28.19
C THR A 428 32.02 12.94 -28.63
N ARG A 429 30.91 13.54 -29.08
CA ARG A 429 29.74 12.81 -29.60
C ARG A 429 29.58 13.07 -31.09
N VAL A 430 29.64 11.99 -31.85
CA VAL A 430 29.48 11.96 -33.30
C VAL A 430 28.07 11.44 -33.59
N ASN A 431 27.25 12.26 -34.25
CA ASN A 431 25.92 11.89 -34.70
C ASN A 431 25.97 11.67 -36.22
N PHE A 432 25.30 10.65 -36.72
CA PHE A 432 25.17 10.37 -38.15
C PHE A 432 23.77 9.84 -38.44
N THR A 433 23.35 9.98 -39.68
CA THR A 433 22.03 9.50 -40.12
C THR A 433 22.19 8.51 -41.27
N ILE A 434 21.53 7.36 -41.13
CA ILE A 434 21.41 6.31 -42.15
C ILE A 434 19.96 6.31 -42.62
N VAL A 435 19.73 6.66 -43.90
CA VAL A 435 18.39 6.65 -44.56
C VAL A 435 17.27 7.29 -43.69
N GLY A 436 17.57 8.43 -43.07
CA GLY A 436 16.64 9.20 -42.23
C GLY A 436 16.66 8.86 -40.74
N GLU A 437 17.21 7.72 -40.33
CA GLU A 437 17.33 7.30 -38.92
C GLU A 437 18.60 7.82 -38.24
N GLY A 438 18.45 8.34 -37.02
CA GLY A 438 19.53 8.92 -36.21
C GLY A 438 20.31 7.89 -35.41
N PHE A 439 21.64 7.98 -35.47
CA PHE A 439 22.58 7.16 -34.75
C PHE A 439 23.70 8.03 -34.15
N SER A 440 24.24 7.61 -33.01
CA SER A 440 25.37 8.31 -32.40
C SER A 440 26.41 7.40 -31.76
N VAL A 441 27.66 7.86 -31.79
CA VAL A 441 28.83 7.23 -31.17
C VAL A 441 29.46 8.26 -30.22
N SER A 442 29.77 7.85 -28.99
CA SER A 442 30.39 8.72 -27.98
C SER A 442 31.79 8.23 -27.63
N GLY A 443 32.76 9.13 -27.70
CA GLY A 443 34.10 8.98 -27.16
C GLY A 443 34.36 9.94 -26.00
N ARG A 444 35.41 9.64 -25.23
CA ARG A 444 35.82 10.39 -24.04
C ARG A 444 37.34 10.37 -23.94
N LYS A 445 37.94 11.53 -23.72
CA LYS A 445 39.36 11.67 -23.36
C LYS A 445 39.51 12.42 -22.05
N VAL A 446 40.21 11.87 -21.06
CA VAL A 446 40.49 12.57 -19.80
C VAL A 446 41.45 13.74 -20.05
N ILE A 447 41.18 14.86 -19.39
CA ILE A 447 42.03 16.06 -19.35
C ILE A 447 42.73 16.14 -18.00
N ASP A 448 41.97 15.89 -16.93
CA ASP A 448 42.41 15.91 -15.53
C ASP A 448 41.66 14.79 -14.79
N PRO A 449 42.33 13.74 -14.27
CA PRO A 449 41.65 12.64 -13.57
C PRO A 449 41.06 13.09 -12.22
N GLY A 450 41.51 14.21 -11.65
CA GLY A 450 41.02 14.75 -10.38
C GLY A 450 40.92 13.69 -9.28
N PHE A 451 39.75 13.58 -8.66
CA PHE A 451 39.44 12.60 -7.62
C PHE A 451 39.45 11.12 -8.09
N THR A 452 39.44 10.83 -9.40
CA THR A 452 39.40 9.43 -9.87
C THR A 452 40.73 8.71 -9.68
N ALA A 453 41.85 9.43 -9.70
CA ALA A 453 43.20 8.89 -9.48
C ALA A 453 43.42 8.23 -8.10
N ILE A 454 42.58 8.53 -7.09
CA ILE A 454 42.65 7.91 -5.75
C ILE A 454 41.67 6.73 -5.57
N GLN A 455 40.76 6.47 -6.51
CA GLN A 455 39.80 5.35 -6.42
C GLN A 455 40.44 4.01 -6.80
N ARG A 456 40.07 2.92 -6.10
CA ARG A 456 40.53 1.55 -6.43
C ARG A 456 39.99 1.00 -7.76
N SER A 457 38.95 1.59 -8.33
CA SER A 457 38.24 1.11 -9.53
C SER A 457 38.94 1.44 -10.86
N GLY A 458 40.22 1.81 -10.81
CA GLY A 458 40.94 2.39 -11.95
C GLY A 458 40.66 3.87 -12.13
N GLU A 459 41.55 4.53 -12.89
CA GLU A 459 41.30 5.85 -13.45
C GLU A 459 40.17 5.80 -14.48
N MET A 460 39.63 6.96 -14.86
CA MET A 460 38.59 7.02 -15.88
C MET A 460 39.17 6.71 -17.26
N GLU A 461 38.94 5.51 -17.81
CA GLU A 461 39.53 5.10 -19.09
C GLU A 461 39.10 5.98 -20.29
N ASP A 462 40.04 6.19 -21.21
CA ASP A 462 39.85 6.90 -22.48
C ASP A 462 39.07 6.03 -23.48
N VAL A 463 37.88 6.48 -23.88
CA VAL A 463 37.10 5.88 -24.96
C VAL A 463 37.49 6.57 -26.27
N ILE A 464 38.63 6.14 -26.83
CA ILE A 464 39.23 6.75 -28.03
C ILE A 464 38.46 6.36 -29.30
N ILE A 465 37.66 7.29 -29.82
CA ILE A 465 37.08 7.19 -31.17
C ILE A 465 37.99 7.86 -32.21
N PRO A 466 37.94 7.46 -33.49
CA PRO A 466 38.62 8.16 -34.58
C PRO A 466 38.08 9.59 -34.78
N ASP A 467 38.82 10.42 -35.53
CA ASP A 467 38.34 11.71 -36.01
C ASP A 467 37.29 11.54 -37.11
N PHE A 468 36.26 12.41 -37.08
CA PHE A 468 35.17 12.47 -38.06
C PHE A 468 34.93 13.89 -38.55
N LYS A 469 34.54 14.06 -39.82
CA LYS A 469 34.28 15.36 -40.46
C LYS A 469 32.80 15.58 -40.79
N LYS A 470 32.36 16.84 -40.83
CA LYS A 470 31.00 17.22 -41.27
C LYS A 470 30.75 16.74 -42.71
N GLY A 471 29.66 15.99 -42.92
CA GLY A 471 29.29 15.47 -44.24
C GLY A 471 30.11 14.27 -44.71
N GLU A 472 31.00 13.74 -43.87
CA GLU A 472 31.74 12.51 -44.17
C GLU A 472 30.81 11.29 -44.22
N THR A 473 31.09 10.36 -45.13
CA THR A 473 30.43 9.05 -45.20
C THR A 473 31.29 8.01 -44.47
N ILE A 474 30.66 7.19 -43.63
CA ILE A 474 31.25 6.08 -42.89
C ILE A 474 30.76 4.77 -43.51
N GLU A 475 31.63 3.76 -43.52
CA GLU A 475 31.29 2.39 -43.93
C GLU A 475 30.39 1.73 -42.88
N ILE A 476 29.24 1.19 -43.30
CA ILE A 476 28.37 0.37 -42.46
C ILE A 476 28.86 -1.07 -42.58
N LYS A 477 29.45 -1.62 -41.51
CA LYS A 477 30.05 -2.97 -41.51
C LYS A 477 29.03 -4.06 -41.19
N ARG A 478 28.06 -3.74 -40.33
CA ARG A 478 27.00 -4.65 -39.90
C ARG A 478 25.76 -3.88 -39.46
N VAL A 479 24.60 -4.43 -39.79
CA VAL A 479 23.30 -4.06 -39.24
C VAL A 479 22.63 -5.34 -38.78
N SER A 480 22.16 -5.39 -37.54
CA SER A 480 21.34 -6.51 -37.03
C SER A 480 20.28 -6.01 -36.05
N MET A 481 19.11 -6.64 -36.05
CA MET A 481 18.08 -6.36 -35.05
C MET A 481 18.34 -7.17 -33.77
N GLY A 482 18.53 -6.47 -32.65
CA GLY A 482 18.48 -7.07 -31.32
C GLY A 482 17.04 -7.44 -31.00
N SER A 483 16.83 -8.64 -30.44
CA SER A 483 15.52 -9.13 -29.99
C SER A 483 15.58 -9.45 -28.51
N HIS A 484 14.87 -8.68 -27.71
CA HIS A 484 14.99 -8.65 -26.26
C HIS A 484 13.61 -8.77 -25.59
N LYS A 485 13.64 -8.93 -24.25
CA LYS A 485 12.45 -8.82 -23.41
C LYS A 485 12.74 -7.94 -22.21
N THR A 486 11.76 -7.15 -21.80
CA THR A 486 11.81 -6.42 -20.54
C THR A 486 11.96 -7.42 -19.38
N ARG A 487 12.73 -7.05 -18.35
CA ARG A 487 12.99 -7.91 -17.19
C ARG A 487 12.30 -7.33 -15.97
N PRO A 488 11.77 -8.16 -15.04
CA PRO A 488 11.30 -7.66 -13.76
C PRO A 488 12.43 -6.95 -13.00
N PRO A 489 12.12 -6.02 -12.09
CA PRO A 489 13.12 -5.44 -11.19
C PRO A 489 13.78 -6.56 -10.37
N SER A 490 15.01 -6.35 -9.87
CA SER A 490 15.57 -7.31 -8.91
C SER A 490 14.97 -7.10 -7.51
N TYR A 491 15.01 -8.16 -6.70
CA TYR A 491 14.88 -8.03 -5.24
C TYR A 491 15.84 -6.94 -4.73
N LEU A 492 15.41 -6.21 -3.70
CA LEU A 492 16.20 -5.13 -3.10
C LEU A 492 17.52 -5.68 -2.60
N SER A 493 18.64 -5.04 -2.95
CA SER A 493 19.84 -5.12 -2.12
C SER A 493 19.63 -4.36 -0.81
N GLU A 494 20.47 -4.61 0.18
CA GLU A 494 20.50 -3.79 1.40
C GLU A 494 20.73 -2.29 1.08
N SER A 495 21.49 -1.98 0.02
CA SER A 495 21.72 -0.61 -0.45
C SER A 495 20.46 0.04 -1.03
N ASP A 496 19.61 -0.74 -1.72
CA ASP A 496 18.30 -0.27 -2.19
C ASP A 496 17.34 -0.06 -1.01
N LEU A 497 17.35 -0.98 -0.03
CA LEU A 497 16.53 -0.88 1.18
C LEU A 497 16.92 0.32 2.04
N LEU A 498 18.22 0.54 2.29
CA LEU A 498 18.74 1.76 2.93
C LEU A 498 18.26 3.03 2.20
N SER A 499 18.25 3.01 0.86
CA SER A 499 17.76 4.14 0.06
C SER A 499 16.25 4.37 0.17
N LEU A 500 15.47 3.31 0.41
CA LEU A 500 14.03 3.41 0.66
C LEU A 500 13.72 3.88 2.09
N MET A 501 14.45 3.38 3.09
CA MET A 501 14.32 3.80 4.48
C MET A 501 14.64 5.29 4.65
N GLU A 502 15.78 5.74 4.12
CA GLU A 502 16.18 7.15 4.05
C GLU A 502 15.14 8.01 3.33
N LYS A 503 14.71 7.61 2.13
CA LYS A 503 13.69 8.33 1.34
C LYS A 503 12.35 8.49 2.07
N HIS A 504 11.97 7.52 2.91
CA HIS A 504 10.71 7.51 3.63
C HIS A 504 10.81 7.97 5.09
N GLY A 505 12.01 8.37 5.55
CA GLY A 505 12.22 8.89 6.91
C GLY A 505 11.93 7.86 8.01
N ILE A 506 12.42 6.61 7.85
CA ILE A 506 12.36 5.60 8.91
C ILE A 506 13.74 5.00 9.19
N GLY A 507 14.00 4.65 10.46
CA GLY A 507 15.30 4.20 10.92
C GLY A 507 16.35 5.31 11.02
N THR A 508 15.92 6.55 11.31
CA THR A 508 16.79 7.70 11.63
C THR A 508 17.71 7.43 12.84
N ASP A 509 18.62 8.35 13.16
CA ASP A 509 19.61 8.19 14.25
C ASP A 509 20.50 6.95 14.03
N ALA A 510 20.89 6.71 12.76
CA ALA A 510 21.66 5.55 12.28
C ALA A 510 21.04 4.16 12.54
N SER A 511 19.78 4.07 13.01
CA SER A 511 19.15 2.80 13.42
C SER A 511 18.76 1.85 12.27
N MET A 512 18.81 2.31 11.00
CA MET A 512 18.52 1.48 9.81
C MET A 512 19.25 0.14 9.79
N ALA A 513 20.54 0.11 10.17
CA ALA A 513 21.35 -1.09 10.15
C ALA A 513 20.76 -2.21 11.03
N THR A 514 20.30 -1.85 12.23
CA THR A 514 19.66 -2.75 13.19
C THR A 514 18.32 -3.24 12.68
N HIS A 515 17.49 -2.36 12.10
CA HIS A 515 16.18 -2.77 11.57
C HIS A 515 16.28 -3.71 10.35
N ILE A 516 17.29 -3.54 9.48
CA ILE A 516 17.61 -4.47 8.40
C ILE A 516 18.12 -5.80 8.97
N ASN A 517 18.98 -5.76 10.00
CA ASN A 517 19.49 -6.97 10.66
C ASN A 517 18.36 -7.79 11.31
N ASN A 518 17.45 -7.14 12.04
CA ASN A 518 16.33 -7.78 12.72
C ASN A 518 15.44 -8.60 11.77
N ILE A 519 15.11 -8.09 10.57
CA ILE A 519 14.27 -8.83 9.60
C ILE A 519 15.01 -10.02 8.97
N CYS A 520 16.35 -10.01 8.97
CA CYS A 520 17.17 -11.14 8.56
C CYS A 520 17.26 -12.20 9.67
N GLU A 521 17.54 -11.81 10.91
CA GLU A 521 17.62 -12.71 12.07
C GLU A 521 16.28 -13.40 12.37
N ARG A 522 15.16 -12.68 12.21
CA ARG A 522 13.80 -13.26 12.30
C ARG A 522 13.41 -14.13 11.11
N ASN A 523 14.29 -14.30 10.11
CA ASN A 523 14.05 -15.11 8.90
C ASN A 523 12.79 -14.66 8.14
N TYR A 524 12.50 -13.35 8.12
CA TYR A 524 11.47 -12.75 7.27
C TYR A 524 11.99 -12.46 5.85
N VAL A 525 13.29 -12.23 5.73
CA VAL A 525 14.04 -12.19 4.47
C VAL A 525 15.24 -13.13 4.54
N LYS A 526 15.68 -13.63 3.38
CA LYS A 526 16.94 -14.36 3.21
C LYS A 526 17.87 -13.56 2.31
N LEU A 527 19.15 -13.51 2.69
CA LEU A 527 20.21 -12.94 1.87
C LEU A 527 20.57 -13.90 0.73
N ALA A 528 20.58 -13.37 -0.50
CA ALA A 528 20.99 -14.05 -1.73
C ALA A 528 22.14 -13.30 -2.41
N GLU A 529 22.63 -13.84 -3.53
CA GLU A 529 23.74 -13.26 -4.30
C GLU A 529 23.54 -11.78 -4.64
N GLY A 530 24.61 -10.99 -4.48
CA GLY A 530 24.56 -9.53 -4.56
C GLY A 530 23.92 -8.86 -3.34
N ARG A 531 23.90 -9.54 -2.18
CA ARG A 531 23.29 -9.09 -0.91
C ARG A 531 21.82 -8.67 -1.07
N ARG A 532 21.08 -9.45 -1.87
CA ARG A 532 19.66 -9.23 -2.13
C ARG A 532 18.78 -9.87 -1.06
N LEU A 533 17.74 -9.17 -0.63
CA LEU A 533 16.81 -9.57 0.42
C LEU A 533 15.57 -10.18 -0.23
N ILE A 534 15.47 -11.51 -0.19
CA ILE A 534 14.33 -12.27 -0.72
C ILE A 534 13.37 -12.57 0.44
N PRO A 535 12.11 -12.07 0.42
CA PRO A 535 11.12 -12.40 1.45
C PRO A 535 10.87 -13.90 1.58
N THR A 536 10.72 -14.37 2.82
CA THR A 536 10.29 -15.75 3.11
C THR A 536 8.77 -15.85 3.09
N GLN A 537 8.25 -17.07 3.06
CA GLN A 537 6.80 -17.31 3.17
C GLN A 537 6.22 -16.67 4.45
N LEU A 538 6.96 -16.67 5.56
CA LEU A 538 6.55 -15.97 6.79
C LEU A 538 6.60 -14.45 6.65
N GLY A 539 7.65 -13.89 6.04
CA GLY A 539 7.74 -12.44 5.81
C GLY A 539 6.60 -11.91 4.94
N ILE A 540 6.27 -12.63 3.86
CA ILE A 540 5.14 -12.33 2.97
C ILE A 540 3.80 -12.48 3.72
N ALA A 541 3.61 -13.60 4.44
CA ALA A 541 2.39 -13.88 5.21
C ALA A 541 2.09 -12.78 6.25
N LEU A 542 3.10 -12.34 7.00
CA LEU A 542 2.96 -11.29 8.00
C LEU A 542 2.55 -9.96 7.36
N VAL A 543 3.28 -9.51 6.33
CA VAL A 543 2.99 -8.22 5.68
C VAL A 543 1.62 -8.23 5.01
N HIS A 544 1.30 -9.24 4.20
CA HIS A 544 -0.02 -9.35 3.55
C HIS A 544 -1.14 -9.50 4.58
N GLY A 545 -0.90 -10.24 5.67
CA GLY A 545 -1.83 -10.38 6.79
C GLY A 545 -2.15 -9.05 7.49
N TYR A 546 -1.14 -8.25 7.81
CA TYR A 546 -1.36 -6.90 8.34
C TYR A 546 -2.10 -6.02 7.32
N GLN A 547 -1.73 -6.05 6.03
CA GLN A 547 -2.39 -5.25 4.99
C GLN A 547 -3.86 -5.61 4.76
N MET A 548 -4.23 -6.88 4.91
CA MET A 548 -5.62 -7.34 4.85
C MET A 548 -6.50 -6.82 6.00
N VAL A 549 -5.88 -6.32 7.08
CA VAL A 549 -6.59 -5.72 8.21
C VAL A 549 -6.39 -4.20 8.25
N ASP A 550 -5.17 -3.74 8.48
CA ASP A 550 -4.83 -2.31 8.49
C ASP A 550 -3.47 -2.08 7.80
N ASN A 551 -3.52 -1.57 6.57
CA ASN A 551 -2.34 -1.23 5.77
C ASN A 551 -1.46 -0.15 6.43
N GLU A 552 -1.97 0.66 7.36
CA GLU A 552 -1.13 1.59 8.12
C GLU A 552 -0.16 0.90 9.12
N LEU A 553 -0.37 -0.38 9.46
CA LEU A 553 0.56 -1.15 10.29
C LEU A 553 1.86 -1.52 9.55
N VAL A 554 1.92 -1.37 8.22
CA VAL A 554 3.08 -1.76 7.38
C VAL A 554 3.66 -0.63 6.54
N ILE A 555 2.91 0.41 6.18
CA ILE A 555 3.49 1.52 5.39
C ILE A 555 4.39 2.41 6.29
N PRO A 556 5.49 2.95 5.77
CA PRO A 556 6.44 3.74 6.57
C PRO A 556 5.86 5.03 7.16
N LYS A 557 4.74 5.55 6.62
CA LYS A 557 4.13 6.85 6.98
C LYS A 557 3.89 7.01 8.49
N VAL A 558 3.41 5.96 9.17
CA VAL A 558 3.14 6.04 10.63
C VAL A 558 4.46 6.10 11.42
N ARG A 559 5.45 5.28 11.06
CA ARG A 559 6.77 5.28 11.72
C ARG A 559 7.52 6.59 11.49
N ALA A 560 7.49 7.14 10.29
CA ALA A 560 8.12 8.42 9.98
C ALA A 560 7.56 9.56 10.83
N ASN A 561 6.24 9.55 11.09
CA ASN A 561 5.61 10.50 12.01
C ASN A 561 6.04 10.26 13.48
N MET A 562 6.28 9.02 13.91
CA MET A 562 6.83 8.73 15.25
C MET A 562 8.25 9.28 15.39
N GLU A 563 9.15 8.99 14.43
CA GLU A 563 10.55 9.43 14.48
C GLU A 563 10.69 10.96 14.35
N LYS A 564 9.82 11.59 13.55
CA LYS A 564 9.68 13.05 13.51
C LYS A 564 9.22 13.63 14.85
N ASN A 565 8.28 12.98 15.54
CA ASN A 565 7.84 13.42 16.86
C ASN A 565 8.94 13.24 17.93
N CYS A 566 9.72 12.15 17.90
CA CYS A 566 10.90 12.00 18.76
C CYS A 566 11.94 13.10 18.47
N THR A 567 12.14 13.46 17.21
CA THR A 567 13.03 14.58 16.84
C THR A 567 12.49 15.93 17.36
N LEU A 568 11.18 16.17 17.35
CA LEU A 568 10.59 17.36 17.99
C LEU A 568 10.77 17.36 19.51
N VAL A 569 10.80 16.19 20.17
CA VAL A 569 11.19 16.09 21.58
C VAL A 569 12.67 16.45 21.74
N ALA A 570 13.58 15.83 20.97
CA ALA A 570 15.02 16.09 21.03
C ALA A 570 15.41 17.56 20.78
N ASP A 571 14.61 18.27 19.98
CA ASP A 571 14.74 19.69 19.65
C ASP A 571 14.19 20.64 20.75
N GLY A 572 13.58 20.14 21.83
CA GLY A 572 12.87 20.94 22.84
C GLY A 572 11.56 21.56 22.32
N LYS A 573 10.98 21.02 21.25
CA LYS A 573 9.79 21.56 20.54
C LYS A 573 8.50 20.79 20.84
N ALA A 574 8.57 19.67 21.57
CA ALA A 574 7.43 18.86 21.98
C ALA A 574 7.70 18.15 23.31
N GLU A 575 6.67 18.01 24.15
CA GLU A 575 6.75 17.26 25.41
C GLU A 575 6.63 15.75 25.20
N VAL A 576 7.37 14.96 26.00
CA VAL A 576 7.36 13.49 25.99
C VAL A 576 5.95 12.90 26.18
N LEU A 577 5.26 13.29 27.25
CA LEU A 577 4.03 12.63 27.67
C LEU A 577 2.90 12.77 26.63
N PRO A 578 2.63 13.95 26.04
CA PRO A 578 1.70 14.09 24.92
C PRO A 578 2.07 13.23 23.70
N VAL A 579 3.36 13.16 23.32
CA VAL A 579 3.84 12.37 22.16
C VAL A 579 3.61 10.88 22.37
N VAL A 580 4.09 10.35 23.52
CA VAL A 580 3.95 8.93 23.87
C VAL A 580 2.46 8.56 24.03
N GLN A 581 1.67 9.35 24.74
CA GLN A 581 0.23 9.09 24.92
C GLN A 581 -0.56 9.19 23.61
N HIS A 582 -0.17 10.06 22.67
CA HIS A 582 -0.80 10.11 21.35
C HIS A 582 -0.51 8.83 20.55
N CYS A 583 0.75 8.41 20.49
CA CYS A 583 1.16 7.20 19.76
C CYS A 583 0.53 5.93 20.36
N LEU A 584 0.62 5.74 21.67
CA LEU A 584 0.05 4.58 22.36
C LEU A 584 -1.47 4.50 22.19
N ARG A 585 -2.19 5.64 22.16
CA ARG A 585 -3.63 5.68 21.91
C ARG A 585 -3.98 5.25 20.48
N LEU A 586 -3.29 5.82 19.48
CA LEU A 586 -3.48 5.48 18.06
C LEU A 586 -3.27 3.97 17.83
N PHE A 587 -2.14 3.43 18.28
CA PHE A 587 -1.84 2.02 18.11
C PHE A 587 -2.69 1.09 18.98
N ARG A 588 -3.21 1.54 20.14
CA ARG A 588 -4.17 0.76 20.93
C ARG A 588 -5.49 0.59 20.17
N GLU A 589 -5.96 1.62 19.47
CA GLU A 589 -7.15 1.53 18.61
C GLU A 589 -6.89 0.61 17.40
N LYS A 590 -5.73 0.75 16.73
CA LYS A 590 -5.30 -0.19 15.67
C LYS A 590 -5.15 -1.62 16.16
N PHE A 591 -4.65 -1.85 17.37
CA PHE A 591 -4.50 -3.17 17.97
C PHE A 591 -5.85 -3.82 18.28
N ILE A 592 -6.80 -3.08 18.86
CA ILE A 592 -8.17 -3.58 19.06
C ILE A 592 -8.78 -3.98 17.70
N TYR A 593 -8.61 -3.15 16.67
CA TYR A 593 -9.08 -3.46 15.33
C TYR A 593 -8.37 -4.69 14.72
N TYR A 594 -7.07 -4.85 14.94
CA TYR A 594 -6.29 -6.02 14.52
C TYR A 594 -6.77 -7.32 15.19
N VAL A 595 -6.92 -7.31 16.51
CA VAL A 595 -7.46 -8.45 17.28
C VAL A 595 -8.88 -8.80 16.81
N THR A 596 -9.72 -7.79 16.55
CA THR A 596 -11.11 -8.01 16.08
C THR A 596 -11.18 -8.70 14.72
N ASN A 597 -10.21 -8.46 13.83
CA ASN A 597 -10.22 -8.96 12.45
C ASN A 597 -9.14 -10.04 12.19
N VAL A 598 -8.55 -10.60 13.25
CA VAL A 598 -7.43 -11.56 13.16
C VAL A 598 -7.75 -12.81 12.34
N GLU A 599 -9.03 -13.18 12.22
CA GLU A 599 -9.49 -14.30 11.38
C GLU A 599 -9.15 -14.12 9.90
N LEU A 600 -8.98 -12.88 9.41
CA LEU A 600 -8.51 -12.61 8.04
C LEU A 600 -7.05 -13.07 7.86
N VAL A 601 -6.23 -12.86 8.90
CA VAL A 601 -4.83 -13.31 8.95
C VAL A 601 -4.76 -14.83 9.13
N ASP A 602 -5.62 -15.40 9.99
CA ASP A 602 -5.71 -16.84 10.24
C ASP A 602 -6.09 -17.62 8.97
N GLN A 603 -7.02 -17.09 8.17
CA GLN A 603 -7.40 -17.65 6.87
C GLN A 603 -6.23 -17.63 5.87
N LEU A 604 -5.46 -16.53 5.83
CA LEU A 604 -4.26 -16.40 5.00
C LEU A 604 -3.21 -17.43 5.43
N PHE A 605 -2.88 -17.48 6.73
CA PHE A 605 -1.90 -18.41 7.29
C PHE A 605 -2.30 -19.88 7.09
N GLU A 606 -3.59 -20.24 7.23
CA GLU A 606 -4.12 -21.58 6.90
C GLU A 606 -3.85 -22.02 5.45
N THR A 607 -3.59 -21.09 4.53
CA THR A 607 -3.34 -21.42 3.11
C THR A 607 -1.85 -21.43 2.73
N ILE A 608 -1.00 -20.79 3.54
CA ILE A 608 0.45 -20.74 3.36
C ILE A 608 1.13 -21.88 4.13
N PHE A 609 0.72 -22.09 5.39
CA PHE A 609 1.26 -23.06 6.33
C PHE A 609 0.41 -24.34 6.38
N LYS A 610 1.06 -25.49 6.51
CA LYS A 610 0.39 -26.80 6.49
C LYS A 610 -0.13 -27.18 7.88
N SER A 611 -1.45 -27.08 8.04
CA SER A 611 -2.16 -28.13 8.78
C SER A 611 -1.94 -29.46 8.03
N LEU A 612 -1.48 -30.49 8.75
CA LEU A 612 -0.66 -31.60 8.21
C LEU A 612 -1.37 -32.60 7.26
N GLU A 613 -2.59 -32.30 6.81
CA GLU A 613 -3.49 -33.25 6.11
C GLU A 613 -4.09 -32.75 4.79
N ALA A 614 -3.96 -31.45 4.43
CA ALA A 614 -4.83 -30.85 3.41
C ALA A 614 -4.13 -29.94 2.38
N ALA A 615 -3.15 -30.48 1.64
CA ALA A 615 -2.59 -29.78 0.47
C ALA A 615 -3.62 -29.73 -0.67
N GLY A 616 -4.36 -28.62 -0.78
CA GLY A 616 -5.50 -28.46 -1.69
C GLY A 616 -5.19 -28.76 -3.17
N ARG A 617 -6.07 -29.54 -3.83
CA ARG A 617 -5.91 -30.01 -5.21
C ARG A 617 -6.01 -28.85 -6.22
N PRO A 618 -5.10 -28.70 -7.20
CA PRO A 618 -5.26 -27.71 -8.27
C PRO A 618 -6.51 -28.05 -9.10
N LEU A 619 -7.29 -27.05 -9.49
CA LEU A 619 -8.53 -27.26 -10.27
C LEU A 619 -8.72 -26.33 -11.47
N SER A 620 -8.39 -25.04 -11.34
CA SER A 620 -8.53 -24.04 -12.41
C SER A 620 -7.43 -22.98 -12.31
N ARG A 621 -7.31 -22.07 -13.26
CA ARG A 621 -6.35 -20.94 -13.22
C ARG A 621 -6.95 -19.66 -12.65
N CYS A 622 -6.08 -18.95 -11.94
CA CYS A 622 -6.26 -17.57 -11.50
C CYS A 622 -6.13 -16.61 -12.69
N GLY A 623 -7.03 -15.64 -12.85
CA GLY A 623 -6.96 -14.62 -13.90
C GLY A 623 -5.76 -13.70 -13.72
N ASP A 624 -5.53 -13.23 -12.49
CA ASP A 624 -4.47 -12.27 -12.12
C ASP A 624 -3.06 -12.74 -12.56
N CYS A 625 -2.70 -14.01 -12.31
CA CYS A 625 -1.34 -14.54 -12.56
C CYS A 625 -1.26 -15.78 -13.47
N GLN A 626 -2.40 -16.30 -13.97
CA GLN A 626 -2.51 -17.51 -14.80
C GLN A 626 -1.97 -18.81 -14.17
N ARG A 627 -1.61 -18.81 -12.87
CA ARG A 627 -1.21 -19.99 -12.10
C ARG A 627 -2.43 -20.70 -11.49
N TYR A 628 -2.24 -21.95 -11.06
CA TYR A 628 -3.33 -22.78 -10.54
C TYR A 628 -3.89 -22.29 -9.21
N LEU A 629 -5.21 -22.27 -9.13
CA LEU A 629 -6.01 -22.23 -7.93
C LEU A 629 -6.14 -23.65 -7.35
N SER A 630 -5.71 -23.81 -6.10
CA SER A 630 -5.97 -25.00 -5.30
C SER A 630 -7.36 -24.91 -4.65
N VAL A 631 -8.16 -25.96 -4.76
CA VAL A 631 -9.35 -26.15 -3.93
C VAL A 631 -8.94 -26.59 -2.53
N VAL A 632 -9.41 -25.87 -1.52
CA VAL A 632 -9.36 -26.30 -0.12
C VAL A 632 -10.73 -26.89 0.21
N ASP A 633 -10.83 -28.22 0.22
CA ASP A 633 -12.09 -28.95 0.42
C ASP A 633 -12.54 -28.98 1.92
N ARG A 634 -11.82 -28.31 2.85
CA ARG A 634 -12.29 -28.02 4.22
C ARG A 634 -13.42 -26.97 4.19
N LYS A 635 -14.23 -26.86 5.26
CA LYS A 635 -15.34 -25.90 5.34
C LYS A 635 -14.92 -24.58 6.03
N PRO A 636 -15.35 -23.39 5.55
CA PRO A 636 -16.06 -23.16 4.28
C PRO A 636 -15.16 -23.46 3.08
N VAL A 637 -15.74 -24.11 2.06
CA VAL A 637 -15.00 -24.50 0.85
C VAL A 637 -14.56 -23.26 0.11
N ARG A 638 -13.29 -23.24 -0.30
CA ARG A 638 -12.62 -22.05 -0.87
C ARG A 638 -11.59 -22.45 -1.92
N MET A 639 -11.24 -21.51 -2.80
CA MET A 639 -10.10 -21.64 -3.71
C MET A 639 -8.97 -20.71 -3.25
N PHE A 640 -7.72 -21.12 -3.49
CA PHE A 640 -6.53 -20.36 -3.10
C PHE A 640 -5.51 -20.29 -4.24
N CYS A 641 -5.04 -19.09 -4.57
CA CYS A 641 -3.92 -18.90 -5.48
C CYS A 641 -2.59 -18.87 -4.71
N LYS A 642 -1.74 -19.88 -4.91
CA LYS A 642 -0.40 -19.96 -4.30
C LYS A 642 0.58 -18.87 -4.77
N THR A 643 0.24 -18.12 -5.81
CA THR A 643 1.12 -17.09 -6.41
C THR A 643 0.64 -15.67 -6.10
N CYS A 644 -0.67 -15.40 -6.17
CA CYS A 644 -1.24 -14.13 -5.71
C CYS A 644 -1.51 -14.09 -4.19
N ASN A 645 -1.26 -15.20 -3.49
CA ASN A 645 -1.58 -15.38 -2.06
C ASN A 645 -3.05 -15.10 -1.69
N ARG A 646 -3.96 -15.21 -2.68
CA ARG A 646 -5.36 -14.74 -2.59
C ARG A 646 -6.35 -15.89 -2.42
N ILE A 647 -7.31 -15.71 -1.52
CA ILE A 647 -8.38 -16.67 -1.21
C ILE A 647 -9.70 -16.19 -1.84
N PHE A 648 -10.48 -17.13 -2.35
CA PHE A 648 -11.80 -16.90 -2.93
C PHE A 648 -12.82 -17.83 -2.25
N LYS A 649 -13.89 -17.28 -1.66
CA LYS A 649 -14.97 -18.04 -1.02
C LYS A 649 -15.78 -18.75 -2.11
N MET A 650 -16.25 -19.98 -1.85
CA MET A 650 -17.04 -20.78 -2.82
C MET A 650 -18.36 -21.28 -2.22
N PRO A 651 -19.33 -21.75 -3.02
CA PRO A 651 -20.61 -22.26 -2.51
C PRO A 651 -20.44 -23.41 -1.52
N GLN A 652 -21.14 -23.33 -0.39
CA GLN A 652 -21.00 -24.34 0.66
C GLN A 652 -21.73 -25.64 0.32
N ASN A 653 -20.96 -26.74 0.28
CA ASN A 653 -21.39 -28.12 -0.02
C ASN A 653 -21.77 -28.37 -1.49
N GLY A 654 -20.78 -28.71 -2.31
CA GLY A 654 -20.94 -29.25 -3.67
C GLY A 654 -19.66 -29.89 -4.18
N GLN A 655 -19.72 -30.75 -5.20
CA GLN A 655 -18.51 -31.15 -5.93
C GLN A 655 -18.12 -30.03 -6.90
N MET A 656 -16.86 -29.56 -6.82
CA MET A 656 -16.30 -28.58 -7.75
C MET A 656 -15.41 -29.26 -8.79
N LYS A 657 -15.68 -28.97 -10.07
CA LYS A 657 -14.97 -29.47 -11.26
C LYS A 657 -14.65 -28.31 -12.21
N LEU A 658 -13.63 -28.44 -13.07
CA LEU A 658 -13.33 -27.44 -14.11
C LEU A 658 -14.43 -27.43 -15.18
N TYR A 659 -14.92 -26.25 -15.60
CA TYR A 659 -16.00 -26.14 -16.59
C TYR A 659 -15.47 -25.86 -18.00
N LYS A 660 -15.30 -26.93 -18.78
CA LYS A 660 -15.02 -26.89 -20.24
C LYS A 660 -13.78 -26.04 -20.64
N GLU A 661 -12.83 -25.84 -19.71
CA GLU A 661 -11.65 -24.96 -19.85
C GLU A 661 -11.97 -23.50 -20.24
N LEU A 662 -13.22 -23.07 -20.03
CA LEU A 662 -13.68 -21.73 -20.34
C LEU A 662 -13.19 -20.72 -19.30
N LYS A 663 -12.93 -19.49 -19.75
CA LYS A 663 -12.57 -18.35 -18.90
C LYS A 663 -13.71 -17.36 -18.76
N CYS A 664 -13.71 -16.61 -17.65
CA CYS A 664 -14.61 -15.49 -17.41
C CYS A 664 -14.27 -14.30 -18.32
N PRO A 665 -15.25 -13.68 -19.01
CA PRO A 665 -15.01 -12.52 -19.87
C PRO A 665 -14.86 -11.20 -19.09
N LEU A 666 -14.91 -11.23 -17.75
CA LEU A 666 -14.80 -10.05 -16.89
C LEU A 666 -13.44 -9.96 -16.20
N ASP A 667 -12.90 -11.10 -15.75
CA ASP A 667 -11.72 -11.19 -14.88
C ASP A 667 -10.66 -12.22 -15.37
N ASN A 668 -10.92 -12.93 -16.48
CA ASN A 668 -10.02 -13.93 -17.09
C ASN A 668 -9.70 -15.17 -16.20
N PHE A 669 -10.44 -15.41 -15.12
CA PHE A 669 -10.32 -16.65 -14.33
C PHE A 669 -10.99 -17.84 -15.04
N GLU A 670 -10.42 -19.04 -14.90
CA GLU A 670 -11.04 -20.27 -15.40
C GLU A 670 -12.25 -20.69 -14.56
N LEU A 671 -13.34 -21.04 -15.23
CA LEU A 671 -14.64 -21.32 -14.63
C LEU A 671 -14.70 -22.68 -13.95
N VAL A 672 -15.38 -22.74 -12.81
CA VAL A 672 -15.65 -23.98 -12.08
C VAL A 672 -17.14 -24.29 -12.06
N PHE A 673 -17.48 -25.57 -12.29
CA PHE A 673 -18.83 -26.09 -12.21
C PHE A 673 -19.10 -26.57 -10.78
N VAL A 674 -20.22 -26.14 -10.21
CA VAL A 674 -20.62 -26.51 -8.85
C VAL A 674 -22.05 -27.06 -8.85
N ALA A 675 -22.24 -28.21 -8.22
CA ALA A 675 -23.55 -28.84 -8.02
C ALA A 675 -23.99 -28.76 -6.55
N ASN A 676 -25.18 -28.24 -6.28
CA ASN A 676 -25.71 -28.05 -4.93
C ASN A 676 -26.44 -29.29 -4.39
N LYS A 677 -26.74 -29.30 -3.09
CA LYS A 677 -27.46 -30.38 -2.40
C LYS A 677 -28.89 -30.67 -2.91
N VAL A 678 -29.46 -29.79 -3.73
CA VAL A 678 -30.83 -29.91 -4.29
C VAL A 678 -30.79 -30.35 -5.76
N GLY A 679 -29.64 -30.80 -6.26
CA GLY A 679 -29.49 -31.32 -7.62
C GLY A 679 -29.41 -30.27 -8.71
N LYS A 680 -29.41 -28.97 -8.37
CA LYS A 680 -29.17 -27.87 -9.33
C LYS A 680 -27.66 -27.62 -9.45
N SER A 681 -27.19 -27.43 -10.68
CA SER A 681 -25.76 -27.24 -10.99
C SER A 681 -25.54 -26.13 -12.00
N TYR A 682 -24.48 -25.35 -11.81
CA TYR A 682 -24.20 -24.18 -12.64
C TYR A 682 -22.70 -23.84 -12.69
N PRO A 683 -22.21 -23.21 -13.79
CA PRO A 683 -20.86 -22.69 -13.88
C PRO A 683 -20.71 -21.37 -13.11
N ILE A 684 -19.53 -21.15 -12.53
CA ILE A 684 -19.19 -20.02 -11.67
C ILE A 684 -17.77 -19.55 -11.99
N CYS A 685 -17.53 -18.23 -11.99
CA CYS A 685 -16.17 -17.69 -11.88
C CYS A 685 -15.77 -17.59 -10.40
N PRO A 686 -14.58 -18.07 -9.96
CA PRO A 686 -14.12 -17.91 -8.58
C PRO A 686 -14.04 -16.46 -8.09
N MET A 687 -13.74 -15.49 -8.97
CA MET A 687 -13.56 -14.09 -8.60
C MET A 687 -14.86 -13.32 -8.46
N CYS A 688 -15.70 -13.30 -9.51
CA CYS A 688 -17.08 -12.83 -9.36
C CYS A 688 -17.80 -13.59 -8.22
N TYR A 689 -17.43 -14.87 -8.00
CA TYR A 689 -17.70 -15.68 -6.80
C TYR A 689 -17.64 -14.87 -5.49
N ASP A 690 -16.40 -14.48 -5.18
CA ASP A 690 -16.04 -13.83 -3.93
C ASP A 690 -16.48 -12.36 -3.87
N ASP A 691 -16.49 -11.70 -5.03
CA ASP A 691 -16.61 -10.26 -5.23
C ASP A 691 -17.50 -9.96 -6.48
N PRO A 692 -18.85 -9.92 -6.34
CA PRO A 692 -19.79 -9.97 -7.46
C PRO A 692 -20.03 -8.58 -8.11
N PRO A 693 -19.61 -8.34 -9.38
CA PRO A 693 -19.63 -7.02 -10.01
C PRO A 693 -21.01 -6.51 -10.46
N PHE A 694 -22.10 -7.19 -10.09
CA PHE A 694 -23.48 -6.84 -10.47
C PHE A 694 -24.43 -6.65 -9.27
N GLY A 695 -23.89 -6.61 -8.05
CA GLY A 695 -24.68 -6.37 -6.83
C GLY A 695 -25.51 -7.55 -6.32
N ALA A 696 -26.25 -7.29 -5.24
CA ALA A 696 -27.15 -8.19 -4.51
C ALA A 696 -26.55 -9.56 -4.07
N ARG A 697 -26.23 -9.68 -2.77
CA ARG A 697 -25.84 -10.93 -2.11
C ARG A 697 -26.90 -11.35 -1.08
N GLU A 698 -28.07 -11.78 -1.53
CA GLU A 698 -29.13 -12.23 -0.61
C GLU A 698 -28.72 -13.47 0.20
N GLU A 699 -28.95 -13.41 1.51
CA GLU A 699 -28.56 -14.44 2.48
C GLU A 699 -29.46 -15.69 2.44
N GLN A 700 -29.33 -16.52 1.38
CA GLN A 700 -29.80 -17.91 1.47
C GLN A 700 -29.21 -18.93 0.48
N GLY A 701 -28.13 -18.61 -0.25
CA GLY A 701 -27.29 -19.61 -0.93
C GLY A 701 -27.97 -20.48 -2.01
N LYS A 702 -29.09 -20.01 -2.59
CA LYS A 702 -29.91 -20.80 -3.52
C LYS A 702 -29.39 -20.76 -4.97
N HIS A 703 -28.97 -19.59 -5.45
CA HIS A 703 -28.47 -19.39 -6.83
C HIS A 703 -27.31 -18.39 -6.89
N TRP A 704 -26.51 -18.48 -7.96
CA TRP A 704 -25.44 -17.54 -8.29
C TRP A 704 -25.97 -16.43 -9.23
N ASN A 705 -25.33 -15.26 -9.18
CA ASN A 705 -25.78 -13.98 -9.76
C ASN A 705 -26.32 -14.13 -11.20
N LEU A 706 -27.61 -13.79 -11.35
CA LEU A 706 -28.40 -14.01 -12.56
C LEU A 706 -27.99 -13.08 -13.72
N ASP A 707 -27.39 -11.93 -13.41
CA ASP A 707 -26.98 -10.93 -14.39
C ASP A 707 -25.59 -11.20 -14.99
N HIS A 708 -24.83 -12.09 -14.37
CA HIS A 708 -23.52 -12.51 -14.84
C HIS A 708 -23.60 -13.07 -16.29
N PRO A 709 -22.83 -12.55 -17.27
CA PRO A 709 -22.99 -12.88 -18.69
C PRO A 709 -22.93 -14.38 -19.02
N ILE A 710 -22.10 -15.14 -18.29
CA ILE A 710 -22.01 -16.60 -18.41
C ILE A 710 -23.30 -17.28 -17.95
N TYR A 711 -23.96 -16.82 -16.88
CA TYR A 711 -25.19 -17.44 -16.38
C TYR A 711 -26.29 -17.34 -17.44
N LYS A 712 -26.51 -16.12 -17.97
CA LYS A 712 -27.47 -15.87 -19.07
C LYS A 712 -27.19 -16.70 -20.33
N LYS A 713 -25.91 -16.90 -20.68
CA LYS A 713 -25.51 -17.71 -21.84
C LYS A 713 -25.81 -19.20 -21.71
N TYR A 714 -25.71 -19.78 -20.51
CA TYR A 714 -25.89 -21.22 -20.29
C TYR A 714 -27.24 -21.62 -19.65
N ARG A 715 -28.02 -20.66 -19.16
CA ARG A 715 -29.39 -20.87 -18.67
C ARG A 715 -30.37 -19.82 -19.22
N PRO A 716 -30.72 -19.88 -20.52
CA PRO A 716 -31.66 -18.94 -21.13
C PRO A 716 -33.05 -19.02 -20.48
N ALA A 717 -33.66 -17.85 -20.29
CA ALA A 717 -35.02 -17.72 -19.77
C ALA A 717 -36.05 -18.29 -20.76
N VAL A 718 -37.13 -18.89 -20.23
CA VAL A 718 -38.25 -19.45 -21.00
C VAL A 718 -39.57 -18.77 -20.63
N MET A 719 -39.86 -18.62 -19.33
CA MET A 719 -41.10 -17.99 -18.85
C MET A 719 -41.00 -17.57 -17.38
N SER A 720 -41.97 -16.80 -16.87
CA SER A 720 -42.12 -16.54 -15.43
C SER A 720 -42.38 -17.84 -14.63
N CYS A 721 -41.97 -17.87 -13.37
CA CYS A 721 -42.16 -19.03 -12.50
C CYS A 721 -43.64 -19.30 -12.20
N ILE A 722 -44.03 -20.58 -12.26
CA ILE A 722 -45.41 -21.05 -12.00
C ILE A 722 -45.70 -21.37 -10.51
N ALA A 723 -44.76 -21.08 -9.60
CA ALA A 723 -44.92 -21.36 -8.18
C ALA A 723 -45.53 -20.15 -7.45
N ASP A 724 -46.48 -20.41 -6.56
CA ASP A 724 -47.16 -19.39 -5.75
C ASP A 724 -46.13 -18.48 -5.04
N ASN A 725 -46.33 -17.16 -5.11
CA ASN A 725 -45.46 -16.12 -4.53
C ASN A 725 -43.98 -16.18 -4.98
N CYS A 726 -43.67 -16.63 -6.21
CA CYS A 726 -42.31 -16.61 -6.76
C CYS A 726 -42.16 -15.59 -7.90
N SER A 727 -41.31 -14.58 -7.71
CA SER A 727 -40.90 -13.58 -8.72
C SER A 727 -39.89 -14.09 -9.75
N GLY A 728 -39.46 -15.36 -9.66
CA GLY A 728 -38.40 -15.91 -10.50
C GLY A 728 -38.81 -16.22 -11.94
N THR A 729 -37.81 -16.62 -12.72
CA THR A 729 -37.91 -17.06 -14.11
C THR A 729 -37.57 -18.55 -14.19
N LEU A 730 -38.33 -19.30 -14.99
CA LEU A 730 -38.01 -20.65 -15.43
C LEU A 730 -37.00 -20.58 -16.58
N CYS A 731 -35.82 -21.17 -16.39
CA CYS A 731 -34.70 -21.17 -17.35
C CYS A 731 -34.35 -22.59 -17.78
N LEU A 732 -34.07 -22.78 -19.07
CA LEU A 732 -33.67 -24.06 -19.66
C LEU A 732 -32.22 -24.40 -19.28
N ASP A 733 -31.97 -25.60 -18.77
CA ASP A 733 -30.61 -26.10 -18.60
C ASP A 733 -30.15 -26.78 -19.90
N VAL A 734 -29.31 -26.10 -20.68
CA VAL A 734 -28.86 -26.58 -22.01
C VAL A 734 -27.89 -27.76 -21.94
N ASP A 735 -27.28 -28.02 -20.78
CA ASP A 735 -26.37 -29.15 -20.54
C ASP A 735 -27.11 -30.39 -19.96
N SER A 736 -28.44 -30.32 -19.76
CA SER A 736 -29.24 -31.37 -19.09
C SER A 736 -29.73 -32.53 -19.99
N GLY A 737 -29.47 -32.49 -21.29
CA GLY A 737 -29.84 -33.57 -22.22
C GLY A 737 -29.18 -34.92 -21.86
N PRO A 738 -29.86 -36.07 -22.07
CA PRO A 738 -31.17 -36.26 -22.69
C PRO A 738 -32.37 -36.06 -21.75
N LYS A 739 -32.14 -35.79 -20.45
CA LYS A 739 -33.17 -35.60 -19.43
C LYS A 739 -33.44 -34.11 -19.23
N TRP A 740 -33.83 -33.43 -20.30
CA TRP A 740 -34.00 -31.98 -20.37
C TRP A 740 -34.81 -31.40 -19.20
N GLN A 741 -34.23 -30.41 -18.51
CA GLN A 741 -34.83 -29.71 -17.38
C GLN A 741 -35.00 -28.21 -17.65
N ILE A 742 -36.08 -27.65 -17.10
CA ILE A 742 -36.26 -26.20 -16.91
C ILE A 742 -36.38 -25.94 -15.41
N ASP A 743 -35.46 -25.15 -14.86
CA ASP A 743 -35.37 -24.80 -13.44
C ASP A 743 -35.84 -23.38 -13.17
N CYS A 744 -36.53 -23.13 -12.05
CA CYS A 744 -36.67 -21.76 -11.57
C CYS A 744 -35.33 -21.22 -11.01
N ASN A 745 -35.00 -19.98 -11.32
CA ASN A 745 -33.80 -19.25 -10.89
C ASN A 745 -33.92 -18.61 -9.48
N VAL A 746 -35.09 -18.66 -8.84
CA VAL A 746 -35.34 -18.16 -7.46
C VAL A 746 -35.77 -19.29 -6.52
N CYS A 747 -36.81 -20.06 -6.88
CA CYS A 747 -37.37 -21.11 -6.02
C CYS A 747 -36.95 -22.53 -6.44
N LEU A 748 -37.53 -23.54 -5.78
CA LEU A 748 -37.23 -24.96 -6.01
C LEU A 748 -38.03 -25.62 -7.15
N GLN A 749 -38.86 -24.86 -7.88
CA GLN A 749 -39.63 -25.38 -9.01
C GLN A 749 -38.72 -25.94 -10.12
N GLN A 750 -39.06 -27.14 -10.62
CA GLN A 750 -38.37 -27.82 -11.72
C GLN A 750 -39.37 -28.53 -12.64
N LEU A 751 -39.13 -28.46 -13.96
CA LEU A 751 -39.92 -29.14 -15.00
C LEU A 751 -39.02 -30.11 -15.78
N SER A 752 -39.42 -31.38 -15.91
CA SER A 752 -38.88 -32.31 -16.92
C SER A 752 -39.61 -32.05 -18.24
N ILE A 753 -38.90 -31.95 -19.37
CA ILE A 753 -39.51 -31.82 -20.70
C ILE A 753 -39.02 -32.92 -21.64
N PHE A 754 -39.93 -33.50 -22.44
CA PHE A 754 -39.63 -34.45 -23.53
C PHE A 754 -38.66 -35.60 -23.14
N GLU A 755 -38.82 -36.15 -21.95
CA GLU A 755 -37.87 -37.10 -21.36
C GLU A 755 -37.61 -38.32 -22.27
N ASP A 756 -36.34 -38.53 -22.62
CA ASP A 756 -35.82 -39.52 -23.59
C ASP A 756 -36.41 -39.44 -25.03
N LYS A 757 -37.20 -38.40 -25.36
CA LYS A 757 -37.77 -38.13 -26.70
C LYS A 757 -36.96 -37.13 -27.54
N ALA A 758 -36.31 -36.12 -26.95
CA ALA A 758 -35.55 -35.10 -27.68
C ALA A 758 -34.03 -35.23 -27.50
N HIS A 759 -33.25 -34.95 -28.55
CA HIS A 759 -31.78 -34.89 -28.48
C HIS A 759 -31.22 -33.46 -28.53
N LYS A 760 -32.04 -32.47 -28.85
CA LYS A 760 -31.67 -31.05 -28.84
C LYS A 760 -32.89 -30.20 -28.50
N ILE A 761 -32.73 -29.27 -27.56
CA ILE A 761 -33.72 -28.24 -27.24
C ILE A 761 -33.00 -26.89 -27.16
N LYS A 762 -33.59 -25.86 -27.75
CA LYS A 762 -33.06 -24.49 -27.79
C LYS A 762 -34.18 -23.48 -27.55
N ALA A 763 -33.92 -22.51 -26.67
CA ALA A 763 -34.76 -21.31 -26.60
C ALA A 763 -34.49 -20.41 -27.80
N THR A 764 -35.53 -19.84 -28.41
CA THR A 764 -35.41 -18.95 -29.57
C THR A 764 -35.49 -17.47 -29.16
N SER A 765 -35.43 -16.56 -30.13
CA SER A 765 -35.65 -15.12 -29.95
C SER A 765 -37.12 -14.75 -29.73
N ASP A 766 -38.04 -15.65 -30.04
CA ASP A 766 -39.43 -15.31 -30.33
C ASP A 766 -40.32 -15.64 -29.13
N THR A 767 -41.34 -14.82 -28.87
CA THR A 767 -42.27 -15.00 -27.74
C THR A 767 -43.67 -15.35 -28.21
N CYS A 768 -44.37 -16.20 -27.45
CA CYS A 768 -45.77 -16.54 -27.69
C CYS A 768 -46.71 -15.37 -27.37
N GLU A 769 -47.51 -14.95 -28.35
CA GLU A 769 -48.45 -13.82 -28.23
C GLU A 769 -49.52 -14.02 -27.14
N GLU A 770 -49.93 -15.26 -26.84
CA GLU A 770 -50.96 -15.55 -25.83
C GLU A 770 -50.49 -15.45 -24.36
N CYS A 771 -49.19 -15.64 -24.11
CA CYS A 771 -48.67 -15.85 -22.74
C CYS A 771 -47.26 -15.31 -22.45
N GLY A 772 -46.58 -14.71 -23.44
CA GLY A 772 -45.26 -14.09 -23.27
C GLY A 772 -44.08 -15.06 -23.09
N SER A 773 -44.30 -16.39 -23.06
CA SER A 773 -43.19 -17.35 -22.94
C SER A 773 -42.39 -17.46 -24.24
N VAL A 774 -41.07 -17.63 -24.14
CA VAL A 774 -40.17 -17.87 -25.27
C VAL A 774 -40.51 -19.20 -25.97
N LEU A 775 -40.57 -19.18 -27.29
CA LEU A 775 -40.78 -20.38 -28.11
C LEU A 775 -39.53 -21.27 -28.06
N LEU A 776 -39.73 -22.56 -27.84
CA LEU A 776 -38.69 -23.58 -27.84
C LEU A 776 -38.64 -24.29 -29.18
N GLU A 777 -37.43 -24.42 -29.72
CA GLU A 777 -37.06 -25.20 -30.89
C GLU A 777 -36.59 -26.59 -30.39
N VAL A 778 -37.32 -27.65 -30.73
CA VAL A 778 -37.11 -29.00 -30.21
C VAL A 778 -36.89 -29.96 -31.38
N ILE A 779 -35.76 -30.68 -31.35
CA ILE A 779 -35.45 -31.74 -32.32
C ILE A 779 -35.57 -33.11 -31.64
N PHE A 780 -36.47 -33.92 -32.18
CA PHE A 780 -36.86 -35.23 -31.66
C PHE A 780 -35.98 -36.36 -32.16
N ASN A 781 -35.93 -37.43 -31.37
CA ASN A 781 -35.29 -38.69 -31.74
C ASN A 781 -36.14 -39.40 -32.80
N LYS A 782 -35.49 -39.85 -33.88
CA LYS A 782 -36.15 -40.60 -34.97
C LYS A 782 -36.86 -41.84 -34.40
N GLY A 783 -38.16 -41.95 -34.66
CA GLY A 783 -39.03 -43.01 -34.11
C GLY A 783 -39.55 -42.78 -32.67
N LYS A 784 -39.27 -41.62 -32.05
CA LYS A 784 -39.83 -41.21 -30.74
C LYS A 784 -40.54 -39.84 -30.77
N SER A 785 -40.68 -39.23 -31.94
CA SER A 785 -41.33 -37.93 -32.07
C SER A 785 -42.79 -37.98 -31.62
N PRO A 786 -43.28 -36.97 -30.89
CA PRO A 786 -44.69 -36.81 -30.54
C PRO A 786 -45.50 -36.01 -31.58
N LEU A 787 -44.88 -35.62 -32.70
CA LEU A 787 -45.47 -34.78 -33.72
C LEU A 787 -46.36 -35.57 -34.70
N PRO A 788 -47.34 -34.91 -35.36
CA PRO A 788 -48.04 -35.48 -36.51
C PRO A 788 -47.08 -35.94 -37.61
N ASP A 789 -47.53 -36.89 -38.42
CA ASP A 789 -46.90 -37.38 -39.67
C ASP A 789 -45.42 -37.80 -39.59
N GLY A 790 -44.87 -37.93 -38.37
CA GLY A 790 -43.49 -38.33 -38.12
C GLY A 790 -42.46 -37.21 -38.22
N GLU A 791 -42.87 -35.94 -38.24
CA GLU A 791 -41.97 -34.77 -38.20
C GLU A 791 -40.96 -34.89 -37.05
N LEU A 792 -39.73 -34.39 -37.25
CA LEU A 792 -38.64 -34.50 -36.26
C LEU A 792 -38.28 -33.18 -35.58
N GLU A 793 -38.87 -32.05 -35.99
CA GLU A 793 -38.54 -30.72 -35.48
C GLU A 793 -39.81 -29.87 -35.37
N ARG A 794 -39.97 -29.14 -34.25
CA ARG A 794 -41.06 -28.16 -34.06
C ARG A 794 -40.56 -26.99 -33.21
N LYS A 795 -40.99 -25.79 -33.57
CA LYS A 795 -40.79 -24.56 -32.81
C LYS A 795 -42.13 -24.13 -32.24
N ALA A 796 -42.30 -24.18 -30.92
CA ALA A 796 -43.60 -23.94 -30.28
C ALA A 796 -43.50 -23.42 -28.84
N CYS A 797 -44.64 -22.94 -28.33
CA CYS A 797 -44.79 -22.42 -26.98
C CYS A 797 -44.91 -23.56 -25.96
N LEU A 798 -44.08 -23.56 -24.91
CA LEU A 798 -44.13 -24.60 -23.86
C LEU A 798 -45.51 -24.70 -23.16
N VAL A 799 -46.27 -23.60 -23.12
CA VAL A 799 -47.54 -23.47 -22.40
C VAL A 799 -48.75 -23.68 -23.32
N CYS A 800 -48.82 -22.96 -24.44
CA CYS A 800 -49.99 -22.92 -25.31
C CYS A 800 -50.02 -24.03 -26.37
N ASP A 801 -48.87 -24.63 -26.74
CA ASP A 801 -48.86 -25.78 -27.65
C ASP A 801 -49.23 -27.07 -26.91
N GLU A 802 -50.28 -27.74 -27.37
CA GLU A 802 -50.84 -28.92 -26.72
C GLU A 802 -49.83 -30.08 -26.60
N ILE A 803 -48.94 -30.25 -27.57
CA ILE A 803 -47.94 -31.34 -27.59
C ILE A 803 -46.80 -31.02 -26.62
N PHE A 804 -46.33 -29.77 -26.59
CA PHE A 804 -45.24 -29.33 -25.70
C PHE A 804 -45.68 -29.34 -24.23
N ASN A 805 -46.89 -28.85 -23.96
CA ASN A 805 -47.51 -28.85 -22.64
C ASN A 805 -47.76 -30.29 -22.14
N THR A 806 -48.33 -31.17 -22.99
CA THR A 806 -48.55 -32.60 -22.66
C THR A 806 -47.26 -33.39 -22.40
N HIS A 807 -46.09 -32.85 -22.76
CA HIS A 807 -44.78 -33.46 -22.49
C HIS A 807 -43.90 -32.66 -21.52
N THR A 808 -44.54 -31.80 -20.71
CA THR A 808 -43.95 -31.05 -19.60
C THR A 808 -44.45 -31.60 -18.27
N VAL A 809 -43.53 -32.01 -17.38
CA VAL A 809 -43.86 -32.66 -16.09
C VAL A 809 -43.24 -31.89 -14.92
N SER A 810 -44.09 -31.34 -14.06
CA SER A 810 -43.71 -30.68 -12.81
C SER A 810 -43.20 -31.68 -11.78
N LYS A 811 -41.93 -31.59 -11.38
CA LYS A 811 -41.31 -32.50 -10.39
C LYS A 811 -41.68 -32.18 -8.93
N THR A 812 -42.39 -31.06 -8.71
CA THR A 812 -42.65 -30.46 -7.39
C THR A 812 -44.13 -30.48 -6.96
N GLY A 813 -45.00 -31.22 -7.67
CA GLY A 813 -46.24 -31.74 -7.07
C GLY A 813 -47.55 -30.96 -7.26
N LYS A 814 -47.64 -30.04 -8.24
CA LYS A 814 -48.91 -29.48 -8.73
C LYS A 814 -48.97 -29.56 -10.27
N ASN A 815 -50.14 -29.91 -10.81
CA ASN A 815 -50.47 -29.85 -12.24
C ASN A 815 -51.52 -28.75 -12.47
N PHE A 816 -51.34 -27.85 -13.43
CA PHE A 816 -52.46 -27.32 -14.25
C PHE A 816 -52.00 -26.53 -15.48
N PHE A 817 -52.50 -26.90 -16.66
CA PHE A 817 -52.74 -25.99 -17.79
C PHE A 817 -53.96 -26.49 -18.58
N ARG A 818 -55.14 -25.95 -18.28
CA ARG A 818 -56.34 -26.03 -19.14
C ARG A 818 -57.14 -24.74 -19.00
N ARG A 819 -57.47 -24.10 -20.14
CA ARG A 819 -58.46 -23.03 -20.27
C ARG A 819 -59.76 -23.62 -20.84
N ASN A 820 -60.90 -23.00 -20.53
CA ASN A 820 -62.09 -23.02 -21.40
C ASN A 820 -62.96 -21.78 -21.08
N PRO A 821 -63.32 -20.90 -22.04
CA PRO A 821 -64.05 -19.66 -21.76
C PRO A 821 -65.57 -19.81 -21.93
N GLY A 822 -66.37 -19.35 -20.95
CA GLY A 822 -67.83 -19.42 -21.06
C GLY A 822 -68.64 -18.70 -19.96
N LYS A 823 -69.18 -17.53 -20.31
CA LYS A 823 -70.34 -16.80 -19.72
C LYS A 823 -70.88 -17.20 -18.31
N GLY A 824 -70.57 -16.35 -17.32
CA GLY A 824 -71.61 -15.57 -16.60
C GLY A 824 -72.34 -16.13 -15.37
N LYS A 825 -72.49 -15.23 -14.36
CA LYS A 825 -73.29 -15.31 -13.13
C LYS A 825 -72.81 -16.25 -12.01
N ASP A 826 -73.23 -15.88 -10.80
CA ASP A 826 -72.93 -16.50 -9.51
C ASP A 826 -73.61 -17.86 -9.32
N ILE A 827 -73.00 -18.73 -8.50
CA ILE A 827 -73.67 -19.53 -7.45
C ILE A 827 -72.63 -20.21 -6.54
N GLN A 828 -73.05 -20.56 -5.33
CA GLN A 828 -72.19 -21.07 -4.24
C GLN A 828 -71.82 -22.56 -4.36
N CYS A 829 -70.87 -22.94 -3.49
CA CYS A 829 -70.45 -24.28 -3.10
C CYS A 829 -71.54 -25.36 -3.04
N ILE A 830 -71.20 -26.58 -3.46
CA ILE A 830 -71.80 -27.83 -2.93
C ILE A 830 -70.67 -28.79 -2.52
N CYS A 831 -70.90 -29.51 -1.41
CA CYS A 831 -69.93 -30.37 -0.73
C CYS A 831 -70.07 -31.86 -1.12
N GLN A 832 -69.47 -32.76 -0.31
CA GLN A 832 -69.48 -34.23 -0.40
C GLN A 832 -68.49 -34.82 -1.43
N GLY A 833 -67.67 -35.83 -1.14
CA GLY A 833 -67.39 -36.51 0.14
C GLY A 833 -67.93 -37.95 0.22
N LYS A 834 -67.05 -38.94 0.01
CA LYS A 834 -67.13 -40.34 0.45
C LYS A 834 -65.79 -41.05 0.17
N GLY A 835 -65.15 -41.61 1.20
CA GLY A 835 -63.93 -42.43 1.05
C GLY A 835 -64.23 -43.94 1.05
N LYS A 836 -63.21 -44.77 0.77
CA LYS A 836 -63.25 -46.25 0.94
C LYS A 836 -61.84 -46.88 0.93
N GLY A 837 -61.69 -48.04 1.57
CA GLY A 837 -60.76 -49.08 1.07
C GLY A 837 -59.41 -49.31 1.77
N LYS A 838 -59.39 -49.85 3.00
CA LYS A 838 -58.21 -50.56 3.57
C LYS A 838 -57.80 -51.77 2.70
N LYS A 839 -56.48 -52.04 2.52
CA LYS A 839 -55.76 -53.30 2.93
C LYS A 839 -54.43 -53.58 2.18
N GLY A 840 -53.30 -53.44 2.89
CA GLY A 840 -52.44 -54.52 3.41
C GLY A 840 -51.77 -55.61 2.51
N LYS A 841 -50.52 -55.95 2.91
CA LYS A 841 -49.61 -57.04 2.42
C LYS A 841 -48.96 -56.79 1.04
N GLY A 842 -47.72 -57.19 0.74
CA GLY A 842 -46.62 -57.76 1.56
C GLY A 842 -46.19 -59.19 1.16
N GLY A 843 -44.98 -59.36 0.61
CA GLY A 843 -44.43 -60.69 0.23
C GLY A 843 -43.02 -60.65 -0.37
N LYS A 844 -42.19 -61.66 -0.06
CA LYS A 844 -40.76 -61.79 -0.44
C LYS A 844 -40.57 -62.54 -1.78
N GLY A 845 -39.43 -62.34 -2.46
CA GLY A 845 -38.96 -63.15 -3.61
C GLY A 845 -37.42 -63.20 -3.68
N LYS A 846 -36.83 -64.25 -4.28
CA LYS A 846 -35.37 -64.53 -4.22
C LYS A 846 -34.80 -65.18 -5.50
N MET A 847 -33.56 -64.80 -5.85
CA MET A 847 -32.49 -65.60 -6.50
C MET A 847 -32.72 -66.29 -7.87
N ARG A 848 -31.83 -65.98 -8.84
CA ARG A 848 -30.82 -66.85 -9.51
C ARG A 848 -29.95 -65.95 -10.43
N ARG A 849 -28.62 -66.10 -10.67
CA ARG A 849 -27.75 -67.23 -11.12
C ARG A 849 -28.12 -67.69 -12.55
N THR A 850 -27.20 -67.90 -13.52
CA THR A 850 -25.74 -68.17 -13.46
C THR A 850 -25.02 -68.00 -14.84
N GLN A 851 -23.68 -68.21 -14.86
CA GLN A 851 -22.80 -68.69 -15.98
C GLN A 851 -22.30 -67.68 -17.06
N ARG A 852 -21.11 -67.89 -17.69
CA ARG A 852 -19.78 -68.39 -17.19
C ARG A 852 -18.63 -68.14 -18.22
N VAL A 853 -17.39 -68.07 -17.69
CA VAL A 853 -16.03 -68.24 -18.28
C VAL A 853 -15.87 -69.35 -19.35
N PRO A 854 -14.80 -69.38 -20.21
CA PRO A 854 -13.33 -69.32 -19.89
C PRO A 854 -12.46 -68.47 -20.87
N LEU A 855 -11.11 -68.36 -20.87
CA LEU A 855 -9.98 -68.87 -20.02
C LEU A 855 -8.82 -67.81 -19.99
N GLY A 856 -7.51 -68.17 -19.97
CA GLY A 856 -6.38 -67.22 -20.13
C GLY A 856 -4.94 -67.75 -19.90
N GLY A 857 -4.56 -68.06 -18.64
CA GLY A 857 -3.21 -68.54 -18.25
C GLY A 857 -2.18 -67.42 -17.89
N LEU A 858 -1.04 -67.70 -17.24
CA LEU A 858 -0.65 -68.89 -16.44
C LEU A 858 0.53 -68.56 -15.45
N TRP A 859 0.71 -69.42 -14.45
CA TRP A 859 1.62 -69.39 -13.27
C TRP A 859 3.13 -69.16 -13.55
N ARG A 860 4.04 -68.86 -12.58
CA ARG A 860 4.27 -69.34 -11.16
C ARG A 860 5.13 -68.26 -10.40
N VAL A 861 5.68 -68.32 -9.16
CA VAL A 861 6.04 -69.32 -8.12
C VAL A 861 5.92 -68.70 -6.69
N SER A 862 6.32 -69.42 -5.62
CA SER A 862 6.49 -69.00 -4.20
C SER A 862 7.95 -68.52 -3.90
N THR A 863 8.46 -68.21 -2.69
CA THR A 863 8.44 -68.92 -1.38
C THR A 863 8.86 -67.97 -0.22
N ALA A 864 8.85 -68.43 1.04
CA ALA A 864 9.15 -67.64 2.26
C ALA A 864 10.54 -67.95 2.88
N GLN A 865 11.06 -67.08 3.77
CA GLN A 865 11.65 -67.44 5.09
C GLN A 865 12.31 -66.26 5.85
N THR A 866 12.26 -66.40 7.18
CA THR A 866 12.88 -65.69 8.31
C THR A 866 14.32 -65.16 8.17
N PHE A 867 14.61 -63.97 8.74
CA PHE A 867 15.76 -63.69 9.62
C PHE A 867 15.52 -62.42 10.49
N ALA A 868 16.41 -62.12 11.43
CA ALA A 868 16.05 -61.83 12.83
C ALA A 868 16.98 -60.82 13.56
N THR A 869 16.67 -60.58 14.86
CA THR A 869 17.47 -59.96 15.96
C THR A 869 17.83 -58.45 15.94
N GLY A 870 17.96 -57.86 17.16
CA GLY A 870 18.38 -56.47 17.42
C GLY A 870 17.33 -55.63 18.17
N ARG A 871 16.98 -55.92 19.44
CA ARG A 871 17.58 -55.42 20.71
C ARG A 871 17.61 -53.88 20.87
N GLY A 872 17.08 -53.36 21.99
CA GLY A 872 17.09 -51.94 22.36
C GLY A 872 16.10 -51.61 23.48
N GLU A 873 16.42 -52.00 24.71
CA GLU A 873 15.55 -52.11 25.90
C GLU A 873 14.96 -50.81 26.51
N ASP A 874 13.73 -50.95 27.03
CA ASP A 874 13.18 -50.46 28.32
C ASP A 874 13.03 -48.95 28.68
N GLY A 875 12.07 -48.68 29.58
CA GLY A 875 11.82 -47.35 30.17
C GLY A 875 10.37 -47.03 30.60
N GLY A 876 9.61 -48.00 31.14
CA GLY A 876 8.14 -47.88 31.30
C GLY A 876 7.59 -47.23 32.60
N PHE A 877 6.25 -47.31 32.69
CA PHE A 877 5.35 -47.03 33.84
C PHE A 877 4.94 -45.58 34.18
N GLY A 878 3.64 -45.44 34.49
CA GLY A 878 2.97 -44.19 34.88
C GLY A 878 1.49 -44.19 34.46
N ALA A 879 0.61 -44.84 35.23
CA ALA A 879 -0.78 -45.13 34.84
C ALA A 879 -1.84 -44.51 35.78
N LEU A 880 -3.10 -44.54 35.30
CA LEU A 880 -4.37 -44.20 35.97
C LEU A 880 -4.77 -42.71 36.02
N PRO A 881 -6.09 -42.36 36.06
CA PRO A 881 -7.26 -43.13 35.65
C PRO A 881 -8.19 -42.40 34.65
N MET A 882 -9.03 -43.17 33.94
CA MET A 882 -10.21 -42.66 33.22
C MET A 882 -11.47 -42.70 34.09
N LEU A 883 -12.45 -41.83 33.80
CA LEU A 883 -13.94 -41.95 33.95
C LEU A 883 -14.58 -40.55 34.15
N PRO A 884 -15.86 -40.31 33.81
CA PRO A 884 -16.48 -40.59 32.51
C PRO A 884 -17.25 -39.37 31.94
N VAL A 885 -17.45 -39.35 30.62
CA VAL A 885 -18.34 -38.37 29.97
C VAL A 885 -19.81 -38.63 30.35
N ARG A 886 -20.56 -37.58 30.74
CA ARG A 886 -22.03 -37.58 30.75
C ARG A 886 -22.59 -36.40 29.96
N THR A 887 -23.25 -36.73 28.86
CA THR A 887 -23.99 -35.80 28.01
C THR A 887 -25.37 -35.45 28.59
N LYS A 888 -25.78 -34.18 28.55
CA LYS A 888 -27.18 -33.75 28.41
C LYS A 888 -27.27 -32.30 27.92
N ASN A 889 -28.22 -32.04 27.03
CA ASN A 889 -28.62 -30.73 26.48
C ASN A 889 -30.16 -30.63 26.60
N LEU A 890 -30.73 -29.43 26.36
CA LEU A 890 -32.17 -29.15 26.09
C LEU A 890 -33.12 -29.30 27.32
N VAL A 891 -34.18 -28.49 27.55
CA VAL A 891 -34.81 -27.33 26.86
C VAL A 891 -35.49 -26.38 27.91
N ALA A 892 -35.90 -25.17 27.51
CA ALA A 892 -37.05 -24.36 28.00
C ALA A 892 -36.90 -23.65 29.38
N GLU A 893 -37.69 -22.63 29.77
CA GLU A 893 -39.04 -22.15 29.33
C GLU A 893 -39.14 -20.62 29.02
N LEU A 894 -40.38 -20.14 28.82
CA LEU A 894 -40.86 -18.80 28.37
C LEU A 894 -42.12 -18.42 29.23
N GLU A 895 -42.87 -17.32 29.12
CA GLU A 895 -42.98 -16.16 28.20
C GLU A 895 -43.69 -14.98 28.95
N SER A 896 -44.38 -14.06 28.24
CA SER A 896 -45.45 -13.14 28.72
C SER A 896 -45.02 -11.86 29.47
N VAL A 897 -45.70 -10.69 29.42
CA VAL A 897 -46.95 -10.23 28.75
C VAL A 897 -46.70 -8.86 28.03
N ARG A 898 -47.64 -8.37 27.20
CA ARG A 898 -47.55 -7.18 26.31
C ARG A 898 -48.74 -6.21 26.52
N LEU A 899 -48.68 -5.00 25.92
CA LEU A 899 -49.74 -3.94 25.76
C LEU A 899 -49.73 -2.84 26.85
N ARG A 900 -50.21 -1.58 26.65
CA ARG A 900 -50.86 -0.90 25.49
C ARG A 900 -50.61 0.65 25.45
N MET A 901 -51.16 1.31 24.42
CA MET A 901 -51.21 2.77 24.08
C MET A 901 -51.77 3.71 25.20
N GLY A 902 -51.71 5.05 25.12
CA GLY A 902 -51.48 5.94 23.95
C GLY A 902 -51.30 7.46 24.24
N ASP A 903 -51.93 8.30 23.39
CA ASP A 903 -51.55 9.68 22.99
C ASP A 903 -52.28 10.86 23.71
N GLN A 904 -51.82 12.10 23.46
CA GLN A 904 -52.44 13.46 23.54
C GLN A 904 -51.84 14.52 24.52
N GLY A 905 -51.71 15.77 24.04
CA GLY A 905 -52.37 16.90 24.75
C GLY A 905 -51.58 18.13 25.28
N GLU A 906 -50.88 18.89 24.42
CA GLU A 906 -50.69 20.37 24.36
C GLU A 906 -50.99 21.36 25.56
N ARG A 907 -50.25 22.50 25.62
CA ARG A 907 -50.50 23.80 26.35
C ARG A 907 -50.02 23.92 27.82
N SER A 908 -49.60 25.09 28.34
CA SER A 908 -49.26 26.43 27.77
C SER A 908 -48.41 27.29 28.76
N VAL A 909 -47.75 28.35 28.25
CA VAL A 909 -46.92 29.34 29.01
C VAL A 909 -47.77 30.35 29.82
N PRO A 910 -47.21 31.05 30.84
CA PRO A 910 -46.82 32.46 30.61
C PRO A 910 -45.51 32.95 31.34
N PRO A 911 -44.96 34.15 31.02
CA PRO A 911 -43.59 34.58 31.40
C PRO A 911 -43.45 35.99 32.06
N PHE A 912 -42.22 36.44 32.42
CA PHE A 912 -41.59 37.76 32.11
C PHE A 912 -40.58 38.35 33.15
N GLY A 913 -39.46 38.90 32.63
CA GLY A 913 -38.72 40.09 33.16
C GLY A 913 -37.85 39.94 34.43
N ALA A 914 -36.92 40.85 34.75
CA ALA A 914 -36.20 41.88 33.97
C ALA A 914 -34.92 42.33 34.74
N ALA A 915 -34.08 43.21 34.18
CA ALA A 915 -32.66 43.41 34.55
C ALA A 915 -32.33 44.47 35.65
N ASP A 916 -31.01 44.61 35.91
CA ASP A 916 -30.26 45.83 36.30
C ASP A 916 -29.94 46.18 37.80
N PRO A 917 -28.82 46.91 38.09
CA PRO A 917 -27.87 46.52 39.17
C PRO A 917 -27.28 47.69 40.03
N ILE A 918 -26.06 47.50 40.62
CA ILE A 918 -24.99 48.48 41.02
C ILE A 918 -24.73 48.73 42.55
N LEU A 919 -23.42 48.83 42.92
CA LEU A 919 -22.78 49.34 44.17
C LEU A 919 -23.00 48.58 45.52
N GLY A 920 -22.11 48.65 46.54
CA GLY A 920 -20.72 49.17 46.59
C GLY A 920 -20.17 49.46 48.02
N LEU A 921 -18.83 49.45 48.18
CA LEU A 921 -17.99 49.99 49.30
C LEU A 921 -17.81 49.17 50.62
N GLN A 922 -16.86 49.66 51.47
CA GLN A 922 -16.09 48.91 52.50
C GLN A 922 -16.32 49.44 53.97
N PRO A 923 -15.35 49.40 54.94
CA PRO A 923 -15.32 48.49 56.11
C PRO A 923 -15.27 49.31 57.45
N PRO A 924 -14.55 48.95 58.55
CA PRO A 924 -14.04 47.67 59.12
C PRO A 924 -14.44 47.45 60.62
N GLY A 925 -14.07 46.30 61.24
CA GLY A 925 -14.03 46.22 62.72
C GLY A 925 -13.93 44.85 63.41
N LEU A 926 -12.70 44.41 63.73
CA LEU A 926 -12.24 43.60 64.90
C LEU A 926 -12.95 42.25 65.28
N GLY A 927 -12.13 41.20 65.51
CA GLY A 927 -12.52 39.85 66.02
C GLY A 927 -12.35 39.69 67.55
N PRO A 928 -11.89 38.53 68.11
CA PRO A 928 -11.47 37.23 67.53
C PRO A 928 -12.42 36.06 67.93
N SER A 929 -12.29 34.77 67.58
CA SER A 929 -11.12 33.85 67.62
C SER A 929 -11.47 32.45 67.07
N GLY A 930 -10.50 31.65 66.57
CA GLY A 930 -10.73 30.20 66.35
C GLY A 930 -9.91 29.48 65.25
N LEU A 931 -8.66 29.10 65.57
CA LEU A 931 -7.85 27.99 64.99
C LEU A 931 -8.21 27.41 63.58
N ARG A 932 -7.37 27.70 62.57
CA ARG A 932 -6.90 26.70 61.57
C ARG A 932 -5.64 27.17 60.81
N SER A 933 -5.21 26.39 59.81
CA SER A 933 -3.90 26.42 59.15
C SER A 933 -3.70 27.56 58.14
N ASP A 934 -2.43 27.93 57.96
CA ASP A 934 -1.63 27.84 56.70
C ASP A 934 -0.62 29.00 56.56
N GLU A 935 0.61 28.70 56.11
CA GLU A 935 1.57 29.70 55.64
C GLU A 935 1.48 29.82 54.11
N GLN A 936 1.44 31.04 53.59
CA GLN A 936 1.14 31.31 52.18
C GLN A 936 2.39 31.30 51.28
N CYS A 937 2.19 30.92 50.01
CA CYS A 937 3.08 31.29 48.91
C CYS A 937 2.27 31.82 47.72
N LEU A 938 2.50 33.10 47.42
CA LEU A 938 2.15 33.93 46.26
C LEU A 938 1.25 33.33 45.15
N ASP A 939 0.11 33.98 44.93
CA ASP A 939 -0.84 33.69 43.85
C ASP A 939 -0.41 34.19 42.46
N ILE A 940 -0.69 33.40 41.43
CA ILE A 940 -0.95 33.86 40.05
C ILE A 940 -2.18 33.08 39.55
N ASP A 941 -3.29 33.78 39.30
CA ASP A 941 -4.59 33.16 39.01
C ASP A 941 -4.65 32.37 37.69
N ILE A 942 -4.55 31.04 37.80
CA ILE A 942 -5.07 30.12 36.78
C ILE A 942 -6.51 29.78 37.17
N VAL A 943 -7.48 30.18 36.33
CA VAL A 943 -8.91 29.92 36.56
C VAL A 943 -9.22 28.41 36.48
N GLN A 944 -9.14 27.73 37.61
CA GLN A 944 -9.58 26.34 37.75
C GLN A 944 -11.11 26.26 37.66
N LYS A 945 -11.63 25.57 36.65
CA LYS A 945 -13.01 25.07 36.69
C LYS A 945 -13.07 23.82 37.58
N VAL A 946 -13.87 23.92 38.65
CA VAL A 946 -14.16 22.81 39.58
C VAL A 946 -14.70 21.59 38.82
N PRO A 947 -14.27 20.36 39.14
CA PRO A 947 -14.75 19.16 38.46
C PRO A 947 -16.22 18.89 38.80
N VAL A 948 -17.10 19.09 37.80
CA VAL A 948 -18.50 18.62 37.84
C VAL A 948 -18.52 17.09 37.97
N ARG A 949 -19.48 16.55 38.73
CA ARG A 949 -19.67 15.10 38.90
C ARG A 949 -19.73 14.42 37.53
N GLY A 950 -18.78 13.53 37.24
CA GLY A 950 -18.54 13.03 35.89
C GLY A 950 -19.76 12.32 35.28
N PHE A 951 -20.40 12.97 34.30
CA PHE A 951 -21.45 12.35 33.49
C PHE A 951 -20.86 11.17 32.69
N CYS A 952 -21.38 9.96 32.90
CA CYS A 952 -20.88 8.76 32.25
C CYS A 952 -21.47 8.61 30.84
N VAL A 953 -20.76 9.16 29.85
CA VAL A 953 -21.14 9.03 28.43
C VAL A 953 -21.03 7.56 27.99
N SER A 954 -22.17 6.93 27.71
CA SER A 954 -22.21 5.53 27.28
C SER A 954 -21.58 5.34 25.88
N ALA A 955 -20.91 4.20 25.66
CA ALA A 955 -20.36 3.87 24.34
C ALA A 955 -21.44 3.82 23.24
N ALA A 956 -22.67 3.45 23.60
CA ALA A 956 -23.83 3.53 22.72
C ALA A 956 -24.12 4.97 22.26
N ARG A 957 -24.12 5.96 23.16
CA ARG A 957 -24.32 7.37 22.78
C ARG A 957 -23.13 7.98 22.02
N VAL A 958 -21.88 7.59 22.33
CA VAL A 958 -20.73 8.01 21.50
C VAL A 958 -20.86 7.46 20.08
N LYS A 959 -21.31 6.20 19.93
CA LYS A 959 -21.61 5.63 18.62
C LYS A 959 -22.78 6.35 17.95
N GLU A 960 -23.89 6.56 18.63
CA GLU A 960 -25.07 7.26 18.12
C GLU A 960 -24.74 8.68 17.62
N LEU A 961 -23.96 9.45 18.38
CA LEU A 961 -23.49 10.76 17.93
C LEU A 961 -22.56 10.67 16.72
N ARG A 962 -21.66 9.67 16.66
CA ARG A 962 -20.80 9.44 15.50
C ARG A 962 -21.60 9.02 14.26
N ASP A 963 -22.54 8.09 14.40
CA ASP A 963 -23.39 7.61 13.32
C ASP A 963 -24.30 8.75 12.80
N ARG A 964 -24.73 9.68 13.68
CA ARG A 964 -25.48 10.88 13.30
C ARG A 964 -24.63 11.98 12.67
N THR A 965 -23.38 12.18 13.12
CA THR A 965 -22.56 13.34 12.69
C THR A 965 -21.49 12.99 11.65
N GLY A 966 -20.85 11.83 11.75
CA GLY A 966 -19.60 11.49 11.07
C GLY A 966 -18.33 11.89 11.84
N ALA A 967 -18.43 12.59 12.97
CA ALA A 967 -17.26 13.05 13.73
C ALA A 967 -16.48 11.91 14.41
N SER A 968 -15.18 12.13 14.65
CA SER A 968 -14.31 11.14 15.30
C SER A 968 -14.82 10.74 16.70
N MET A 969 -14.56 9.49 17.11
CA MET A 969 -15.01 8.95 18.41
C MET A 969 -14.51 9.80 19.60
N GLY A 970 -13.32 10.40 19.48
CA GLY A 970 -12.78 11.34 20.47
C GLY A 970 -13.63 12.60 20.58
N LYS A 971 -13.83 13.32 19.46
CA LYS A 971 -14.69 14.53 19.41
C LYS A 971 -16.13 14.24 19.86
N CYS A 972 -16.71 13.11 19.44
CA CYS A 972 -18.05 12.72 19.87
C CYS A 972 -18.13 12.51 21.38
N ARG A 973 -17.14 11.85 22.00
CA ARG A 973 -17.08 11.65 23.45
C ARG A 973 -16.83 12.96 24.20
N GLU A 974 -16.04 13.88 23.64
CA GLU A 974 -15.79 15.21 24.19
C GLU A 974 -17.07 16.06 24.19
N ALA A 975 -17.75 16.16 23.05
CA ALA A 975 -19.00 16.92 22.92
C ALA A 975 -20.12 16.39 23.83
N LEU A 976 -20.31 15.06 23.90
CA LEU A 976 -21.26 14.43 24.83
C LEU A 976 -20.86 14.61 26.31
N LYS A 977 -19.59 14.84 26.62
CA LYS A 977 -19.14 15.09 27.99
C LYS A 977 -19.39 16.54 28.39
N GLU A 978 -19.11 17.48 27.49
CA GLU A 978 -19.25 18.91 27.73
C GLU A 978 -20.72 19.37 27.74
N GLU A 979 -21.60 18.68 27.02
CA GLU A 979 -23.05 18.93 26.95
C GLU A 979 -23.88 17.89 27.76
N GLU A 980 -23.29 17.31 28.81
CA GLU A 980 -23.94 16.41 29.80
C GLU A 980 -24.79 15.26 29.19
N GLY A 981 -24.31 14.71 28.06
CA GLY A 981 -24.93 13.59 27.35
C GLY A 981 -26.11 13.96 26.44
N ASP A 982 -26.43 15.25 26.30
CA ASP A 982 -27.44 15.75 25.36
C ASP A 982 -26.93 15.63 23.91
N LEU A 983 -27.62 14.82 23.11
CA LEU A 983 -27.21 14.53 21.74
C LEU A 983 -27.36 15.74 20.81
N GLU A 984 -28.43 16.54 20.95
CA GLU A 984 -28.66 17.68 20.05
C GLU A 984 -27.69 18.82 20.37
N LYS A 985 -27.47 19.11 21.66
CA LYS A 985 -26.46 20.10 22.05
C LYS A 985 -25.05 19.66 21.64
N ALA A 986 -24.70 18.39 21.79
CA ALA A 986 -23.40 17.88 21.36
C ALA A 986 -23.20 17.97 19.83
N VAL A 987 -24.23 17.74 19.01
CA VAL A 987 -24.20 18.02 17.56
C VAL A 987 -23.86 19.51 17.32
N ASP A 988 -24.52 20.41 18.02
CA ASP A 988 -24.36 21.86 17.83
C ASP A 988 -23.02 22.41 18.38
N TRP A 989 -22.51 21.82 19.46
CA TRP A 989 -21.18 22.09 20.01
C TRP A 989 -20.08 21.73 19.02
N LEU A 990 -20.20 20.57 18.34
CA LEU A 990 -19.27 20.12 17.31
C LEU A 990 -19.21 21.10 16.13
N LYS A 991 -20.37 21.56 15.64
CA LYS A 991 -20.44 22.60 14.60
C LYS A 991 -19.74 23.89 15.04
N LYS A 992 -20.16 24.45 16.19
CA LYS A 992 -19.71 25.77 16.68
C LYS A 992 -18.20 25.85 16.93
N ARG A 993 -17.58 24.78 17.45
CA ARG A 993 -16.12 24.70 17.62
C ARG A 993 -15.37 24.37 16.34
N GLY A 994 -15.93 23.55 15.46
CA GLY A 994 -15.27 23.13 14.23
C GLY A 994 -15.12 24.27 13.21
N VAL A 995 -16.16 25.06 12.96
CA VAL A 995 -16.18 26.10 11.89
C VAL A 995 -15.01 27.09 12.03
N ARG A 996 -14.80 27.63 13.24
CA ARG A 996 -13.69 28.56 13.54
C ARG A 996 -12.28 27.95 13.35
N SER A 997 -12.16 26.63 13.28
CA SER A 997 -10.90 25.93 13.02
C SER A 997 -10.66 25.68 11.52
N MET A 998 -11.70 25.72 10.68
CA MET A 998 -11.59 25.32 9.27
C MET A 998 -11.32 26.49 8.32
N GLU A 999 -11.80 27.69 8.65
CA GLU A 999 -11.58 28.92 7.88
C GLU A 999 -10.09 29.23 7.63
N LYS A 1000 -9.21 28.82 8.56
CA LYS A 1000 -7.77 29.15 8.56
C LYS A 1000 -6.85 28.13 7.88
N ARG A 1001 -7.38 27.05 7.27
CA ARG A 1001 -6.55 26.04 6.58
C ARG A 1001 -6.40 26.35 5.09
N ALA A 1002 -5.16 26.28 4.60
CA ALA A 1002 -4.80 26.25 3.18
C ALA A 1002 -4.28 24.84 2.82
N THR A 1003 -4.51 24.39 1.58
CA THR A 1003 -4.34 22.99 1.17
C THR A 1003 -3.56 22.89 -0.14
N GLU A 1004 -2.25 22.62 -0.04
CA GLU A 1004 -1.36 22.36 -1.19
C GLU A 1004 -1.23 20.86 -1.52
N SER A 1005 -1.71 19.98 -0.64
CA SER A 1005 -1.87 18.54 -0.89
C SER A 1005 -3.25 18.10 -0.41
N ALA A 1006 -4.10 17.63 -1.32
CA ALA A 1006 -5.48 17.24 -1.03
C ALA A 1006 -5.86 16.00 -1.84
N GLU A 1007 -6.57 15.07 -1.20
CA GLU A 1007 -7.16 13.89 -1.85
C GLU A 1007 -8.52 14.26 -2.47
N ALA A 1008 -8.87 13.59 -3.56
CA ALA A 1008 -10.04 13.94 -4.37
C ALA A 1008 -10.89 12.72 -4.75
N LEU A 1009 -12.17 12.95 -5.04
CA LEU A 1009 -13.07 11.96 -5.64
C LEU A 1009 -14.07 12.68 -6.56
N LEU A 1010 -14.36 12.08 -7.72
CA LEU A 1010 -15.35 12.58 -8.68
C LEU A 1010 -16.71 11.94 -8.42
N GLY A 1011 -17.76 12.75 -8.43
CA GLY A 1011 -19.16 12.32 -8.46
C GLY A 1011 -19.76 12.54 -9.85
N LEU A 1012 -20.64 11.64 -10.28
CA LEU A 1012 -21.36 11.69 -11.55
C LEU A 1012 -22.87 11.57 -11.29
N GLY A 1013 -23.61 12.62 -11.67
CA GLY A 1013 -25.07 12.63 -11.69
C GLY A 1013 -25.61 12.69 -13.11
N LEU A 1014 -26.75 12.04 -13.34
CA LEU A 1014 -27.48 12.03 -14.62
C LEU A 1014 -28.97 12.21 -14.31
N GLN A 1015 -29.62 13.13 -15.02
CA GLN A 1015 -31.03 13.49 -14.89
C GLN A 1015 -31.62 13.78 -16.28
N GLN A 1016 -32.95 13.95 -16.38
CA GLN A 1016 -33.60 14.32 -17.64
C GLN A 1016 -33.10 15.67 -18.20
N ASN A 1017 -32.68 16.60 -17.33
CA ASN A 1017 -32.22 17.93 -17.70
C ASN A 1017 -30.71 17.98 -18.10
N GLY A 1018 -29.96 16.89 -17.91
CA GLY A 1018 -28.52 16.84 -18.18
C GLY A 1018 -27.72 15.95 -17.24
N GLY A 1019 -26.40 16.07 -17.34
CA GLY A 1019 -25.45 15.35 -16.49
C GLY A 1019 -24.40 16.29 -15.91
N ALA A 1020 -23.98 16.01 -14.67
CA ALA A 1020 -22.97 16.78 -13.95
C ALA A 1020 -21.85 15.86 -13.42
N ILE A 1021 -20.61 16.30 -13.61
CA ILE A 1021 -19.43 15.79 -12.91
C ILE A 1021 -19.02 16.81 -11.85
N VAL A 1022 -18.78 16.34 -10.64
CA VAL A 1022 -18.45 17.14 -9.47
C VAL A 1022 -17.13 16.65 -8.87
N GLU A 1023 -16.16 17.53 -8.69
CA GLU A 1023 -14.92 17.23 -7.98
C GLU A 1023 -14.95 17.83 -6.58
N LEU A 1024 -15.05 16.96 -5.57
CA LEU A 1024 -14.88 17.32 -4.16
C LEU A 1024 -13.48 16.86 -3.70
N ARG A 1025 -12.83 17.69 -2.88
CA ARG A 1025 -11.54 17.41 -2.24
C ARG A 1025 -11.63 17.40 -0.71
N ALA A 1026 -10.71 16.67 -0.08
CA ALA A 1026 -10.49 16.59 1.37
C ALA A 1026 -8.98 16.56 1.68
N GLU A 1027 -8.59 16.57 2.96
CA GLU A 1027 -7.18 16.52 3.37
C GLU A 1027 -6.63 15.09 3.37
N THR A 1028 -7.48 14.06 3.58
CA THR A 1028 -7.08 12.64 3.58
C THR A 1028 -8.01 11.72 2.78
N ASP A 1029 -7.47 10.55 2.42
CA ASP A 1029 -8.19 9.47 1.76
C ASP A 1029 -9.28 8.85 2.68
N PHE A 1030 -9.08 8.84 4.00
CA PHE A 1030 -10.08 8.41 4.98
C PHE A 1030 -11.40 9.18 4.85
N VAL A 1031 -11.34 10.51 4.71
CA VAL A 1031 -12.55 11.31 4.50
C VAL A 1031 -13.17 11.00 3.14
N THR A 1032 -12.38 10.89 2.07
CA THR A 1032 -12.92 10.54 0.73
C THR A 1032 -13.60 9.17 0.66
N ARG A 1033 -13.23 8.24 1.55
CA ARG A 1033 -13.86 6.91 1.68
C ARG A 1033 -15.10 6.89 2.57
N SER A 1034 -15.30 7.89 3.44
CA SER A 1034 -16.42 7.88 4.38
C SER A 1034 -17.78 7.94 3.67
N ASP A 1035 -18.77 7.18 4.16
CA ASP A 1035 -20.11 7.14 3.57
C ASP A 1035 -20.73 8.54 3.46
N VAL A 1036 -20.59 9.37 4.50
CA VAL A 1036 -21.14 10.74 4.52
C VAL A 1036 -20.53 11.62 3.41
N TYR A 1037 -19.23 11.47 3.13
CA TYR A 1037 -18.58 12.18 2.03
C TYR A 1037 -19.04 11.65 0.67
N GLN A 1038 -19.09 10.34 0.48
CA GLN A 1038 -19.49 9.74 -0.80
C GLN A 1038 -20.98 9.99 -1.11
N GLN A 1039 -21.86 9.96 -0.09
CA GLN A 1039 -23.26 10.37 -0.19
C GLN A 1039 -23.38 11.85 -0.51
N THR A 1040 -22.60 12.72 0.13
CA THR A 1040 -22.56 14.16 -0.18
C THR A 1040 -22.16 14.40 -1.63
N LEU A 1041 -21.06 13.80 -2.08
CA LEU A 1041 -20.58 13.92 -3.45
C LEU A 1041 -21.62 13.43 -4.49
N ARG A 1042 -22.28 12.31 -4.21
CA ARG A 1042 -23.37 11.78 -5.05
C ARG A 1042 -24.61 12.69 -5.04
N TYR A 1043 -25.00 13.24 -3.90
CA TYR A 1043 -26.09 14.22 -3.78
C TYR A 1043 -25.78 15.47 -4.61
N LEU A 1044 -24.59 16.08 -4.43
CA LEU A 1044 -24.21 17.28 -5.17
C LEU A 1044 -24.19 17.06 -6.69
N ALA A 1045 -23.65 15.93 -7.16
CA ALA A 1045 -23.68 15.59 -8.58
C ALA A 1045 -25.10 15.37 -9.11
N SER A 1046 -25.99 14.76 -8.30
CA SER A 1046 -27.39 14.51 -8.67
C SER A 1046 -28.24 15.79 -8.69
N THR A 1047 -28.01 16.71 -7.74
CA THR A 1047 -28.68 18.02 -7.64
C THR A 1047 -28.22 18.96 -8.76
N LEU A 1048 -26.92 19.03 -9.03
CA LEU A 1048 -26.39 19.86 -10.12
C LEU A 1048 -26.80 19.32 -11.50
N ALA A 1049 -26.94 18.00 -11.67
CA ALA A 1049 -27.53 17.44 -12.90
C ALA A 1049 -29.03 17.81 -13.07
N ALA A 1050 -29.75 18.09 -11.98
CA ALA A 1050 -31.16 18.54 -12.03
C ALA A 1050 -31.32 20.06 -12.22
N ALA A 1051 -30.31 20.85 -11.82
CA ALA A 1051 -30.30 22.31 -11.82
C ALA A 1051 -29.34 22.88 -12.91
N PRO A 1052 -29.73 22.84 -14.20
CA PRO A 1052 -28.85 23.17 -15.33
C PRO A 1052 -28.26 24.59 -15.24
N ASP A 1053 -29.05 25.58 -14.86
CA ASP A 1053 -28.60 26.98 -14.79
C ASP A 1053 -27.48 27.19 -13.76
N VAL A 1054 -27.58 26.51 -12.62
CA VAL A 1054 -26.57 26.54 -11.55
C VAL A 1054 -25.32 25.79 -11.99
N ALA A 1055 -25.47 24.61 -12.58
CA ALA A 1055 -24.35 23.77 -13.00
C ALA A 1055 -23.59 24.35 -14.21
N ALA A 1056 -24.28 25.09 -15.10
CA ALA A 1056 -23.66 25.88 -16.16
C ALA A 1056 -22.88 27.10 -15.62
N GLY A 1057 -23.29 27.66 -14.48
CA GLY A 1057 -22.54 28.66 -13.73
C GLY A 1057 -21.27 28.14 -13.02
N GLY A 1058 -21.01 26.82 -13.08
CA GLY A 1058 -19.79 26.20 -12.59
C GLY A 1058 -19.63 26.22 -11.06
N THR A 1059 -18.39 26.07 -10.60
CA THR A 1059 -18.04 25.92 -9.17
C THR A 1059 -18.60 27.05 -8.29
N GLN A 1060 -18.56 28.30 -8.75
CA GLN A 1060 -19.00 29.45 -7.95
C GLN A 1060 -20.52 29.46 -7.74
N ALA A 1061 -21.30 29.32 -8.82
CA ALA A 1061 -22.76 29.25 -8.72
C ALA A 1061 -23.21 28.02 -7.90
N ALA A 1062 -22.51 26.90 -8.03
CA ALA A 1062 -22.76 25.72 -7.21
C ALA A 1062 -22.51 25.96 -5.71
N LEU A 1063 -21.49 26.73 -5.33
CA LEU A 1063 -21.19 27.10 -3.93
C LEU A 1063 -22.21 28.08 -3.31
N GLU A 1064 -22.88 28.88 -4.15
CA GLU A 1064 -23.91 29.84 -3.74
C GLU A 1064 -25.33 29.23 -3.70
N MET A 1065 -25.53 28.09 -4.37
CA MET A 1065 -26.79 27.34 -4.39
C MET A 1065 -27.26 26.95 -2.98
N LEU A 1066 -28.56 27.12 -2.71
CA LEU A 1066 -29.18 26.61 -1.48
C LEU A 1066 -29.35 25.09 -1.52
N VAL A 1067 -29.00 24.43 -0.42
CA VAL A 1067 -29.18 22.99 -0.23
C VAL A 1067 -30.67 22.65 -0.21
N ALA A 1068 -31.17 21.98 -1.25
CA ALA A 1068 -32.57 21.57 -1.35
C ALA A 1068 -32.91 20.44 -0.37
N ASP A 1069 -34.04 20.56 0.33
CA ASP A 1069 -34.53 19.48 1.21
C ASP A 1069 -35.18 18.36 0.39
N GLY A 1070 -34.90 17.10 0.75
CA GLY A 1070 -35.34 15.94 -0.02
C GLY A 1070 -34.76 14.62 0.50
N PRO A 1071 -35.27 13.47 0.05
CA PRO A 1071 -34.95 12.16 0.61
C PRO A 1071 -33.49 11.73 0.39
N ASP A 1072 -32.85 12.18 -0.70
CA ASP A 1072 -31.46 11.86 -1.03
C ASP A 1072 -30.43 12.82 -0.39
N ARG A 1073 -30.88 13.80 0.41
CA ARG A 1073 -29.99 14.75 1.11
C ARG A 1073 -29.31 14.06 2.31
N PRO A 1074 -27.97 14.09 2.45
CA PRO A 1074 -27.30 13.61 3.65
C PRO A 1074 -27.80 14.36 4.89
N ALA A 1075 -28.15 13.64 5.95
CA ALA A 1075 -28.75 14.21 7.15
C ALA A 1075 -27.88 15.30 7.82
N GLN A 1076 -26.56 15.21 7.64
CA GLN A 1076 -25.53 16.11 8.16
C GLN A 1076 -25.49 17.47 7.42
N LEU A 1077 -26.10 17.56 6.23
CA LEU A 1077 -25.98 18.69 5.31
C LEU A 1077 -27.26 19.54 5.40
N ARG A 1078 -27.18 20.75 5.97
CA ARG A 1078 -28.37 21.54 6.37
C ARG A 1078 -29.12 22.11 5.16
N ALA A 1079 -30.37 21.69 4.98
CA ALA A 1079 -31.28 22.29 4.00
C ALA A 1079 -31.48 23.81 4.22
N GLY A 1080 -31.65 24.55 3.13
CA GLY A 1080 -31.89 26.00 3.14
C GLY A 1080 -30.66 26.87 3.45
N THR A 1081 -29.47 26.29 3.62
CA THR A 1081 -28.20 27.03 3.69
C THR A 1081 -27.48 27.01 2.34
N ALA A 1082 -26.59 27.97 2.09
CA ALA A 1082 -25.74 27.97 0.90
C ALA A 1082 -24.74 26.81 0.96
N LEU A 1083 -24.43 26.19 -0.18
CA LEU A 1083 -23.57 25.00 -0.24
C LEU A 1083 -22.17 25.25 0.36
N SER A 1084 -21.60 26.44 0.17
CA SER A 1084 -20.34 26.87 0.79
C SER A 1084 -20.37 26.79 2.32
N GLU A 1085 -21.45 27.25 2.95
CA GLU A 1085 -21.66 27.15 4.41
C GLU A 1085 -21.90 25.70 4.84
N ALA A 1086 -22.72 24.95 4.09
CA ALA A 1086 -23.02 23.55 4.40
C ALA A 1086 -21.79 22.63 4.28
N LEU A 1087 -20.90 22.87 3.32
CA LEU A 1087 -19.61 22.17 3.19
C LEU A 1087 -18.63 22.57 4.30
N LEU A 1088 -18.68 23.82 4.78
CA LEU A 1088 -17.88 24.27 5.93
C LEU A 1088 -18.36 23.63 7.23
N GLU A 1089 -19.68 23.54 7.46
CA GLU A 1089 -20.25 22.78 8.59
C GLU A 1089 -19.91 21.29 8.48
N LEU A 1090 -20.09 20.66 7.32
CA LEU A 1090 -19.79 19.23 7.16
C LEU A 1090 -18.29 18.94 7.35
N GLY A 1091 -17.40 19.73 6.77
CA GLY A 1091 -15.95 19.61 6.96
C GLY A 1091 -15.53 19.82 8.42
N SER A 1092 -16.19 20.73 9.13
CA SER A 1092 -15.99 20.95 10.57
C SER A 1092 -16.31 19.71 11.41
N VAL A 1093 -17.32 18.96 10.99
CA VAL A 1093 -17.76 17.71 11.64
C VAL A 1093 -16.85 16.54 11.28
N LEU A 1094 -16.52 16.34 9.99
CA LEU A 1094 -15.59 15.30 9.53
C LEU A 1094 -14.15 15.54 10.02
N GLY A 1095 -13.75 16.81 10.22
CA GLY A 1095 -12.47 17.23 10.77
C GLY A 1095 -11.46 17.79 9.75
N GLU A 1096 -11.87 17.97 8.50
CA GLU A 1096 -11.03 18.33 7.35
C GLU A 1096 -11.74 19.33 6.43
N LYS A 1097 -10.97 20.11 5.66
CA LYS A 1097 -11.53 21.12 4.76
C LYS A 1097 -12.07 20.45 3.49
N LEU A 1098 -13.39 20.46 3.34
CA LEU A 1098 -14.03 20.07 2.09
C LEU A 1098 -13.94 21.22 1.08
N VAL A 1099 -13.47 20.93 -0.13
CA VAL A 1099 -13.34 21.93 -1.20
C VAL A 1099 -13.97 21.41 -2.49
N LEU A 1100 -15.14 21.94 -2.84
CA LEU A 1100 -15.72 21.79 -4.17
C LEU A 1100 -14.82 22.55 -5.16
N SER A 1101 -14.16 21.82 -6.05
CA SER A 1101 -13.07 22.36 -6.89
C SER A 1101 -13.54 22.61 -8.32
N HIS A 1102 -14.15 21.60 -8.95
CA HIS A 1102 -14.65 21.68 -10.32
C HIS A 1102 -16.08 21.15 -10.42
N VAL A 1103 -16.88 21.82 -11.25
CA VAL A 1103 -18.19 21.35 -11.70
C VAL A 1103 -18.18 21.40 -13.22
N HIS A 1104 -18.47 20.27 -13.87
CA HIS A 1104 -18.65 20.19 -15.32
C HIS A 1104 -20.07 19.72 -15.62
N PHE A 1105 -20.78 20.44 -16.47
CA PHE A 1105 -22.16 20.15 -16.84
C PHE A 1105 -22.29 19.94 -18.36
N LEU A 1106 -23.26 19.10 -18.77
CA LEU A 1106 -23.81 19.02 -20.12
C LEU A 1106 -25.33 18.86 -20.08
N ALA A 1107 -26.04 19.70 -20.83
CA ALA A 1107 -27.45 19.52 -21.15
C ALA A 1107 -27.61 18.58 -22.37
N PRO A 1108 -28.76 17.89 -22.51
CA PRO A 1108 -29.12 17.24 -23.77
C PRO A 1108 -29.47 18.31 -24.83
N PRO A 1109 -29.18 18.07 -26.11
CA PRO A 1109 -29.70 18.90 -27.19
C PRO A 1109 -31.19 18.56 -27.42
N PRO A 1110 -31.96 19.42 -28.09
CA PRO A 1110 -33.28 19.05 -28.61
C PRO A 1110 -33.18 17.76 -29.44
N ASP A 1111 -34.06 16.79 -29.19
CA ASP A 1111 -34.07 15.46 -29.81
C ASP A 1111 -32.76 14.64 -29.64
N GLY A 1112 -32.06 14.81 -28.52
CA GLY A 1112 -30.90 14.02 -28.14
C GLY A 1112 -30.81 13.66 -26.66
N VAL A 1113 -29.66 13.12 -26.24
CA VAL A 1113 -29.45 12.52 -24.91
C VAL A 1113 -28.08 12.83 -24.33
N VAL A 1114 -27.99 12.86 -22.99
CA VAL A 1114 -26.72 12.83 -22.25
C VAL A 1114 -26.56 11.48 -21.55
N ALA A 1115 -25.37 10.90 -21.66
CA ALA A 1115 -24.96 9.76 -20.86
C ALA A 1115 -23.59 10.01 -20.22
N GLY A 1116 -23.31 9.28 -19.14
CA GLY A 1116 -22.02 9.36 -18.46
C GLY A 1116 -21.51 8.00 -18.02
N TYR A 1117 -20.22 7.97 -17.68
CA TYR A 1117 -19.56 6.83 -17.05
C TYR A 1117 -18.56 7.33 -16.00
N VAL A 1118 -18.44 6.59 -14.91
CA VAL A 1118 -17.45 6.84 -13.85
C VAL A 1118 -16.68 5.55 -13.59
N HIS A 1119 -15.36 5.67 -13.51
CA HIS A 1119 -14.45 4.59 -13.17
C HIS A 1119 -14.10 4.67 -11.67
N PRO A 1120 -14.44 3.67 -10.85
CA PRO A 1120 -14.30 3.73 -9.39
C PRO A 1120 -12.84 3.91 -8.95
N LYS A 1121 -12.64 4.55 -7.78
CA LYS A 1121 -11.29 4.76 -7.20
C LYS A 1121 -10.88 3.58 -6.31
N PHE A 1122 -11.86 2.93 -5.70
CA PHE A 1122 -11.72 1.82 -4.76
C PHE A 1122 -12.79 0.74 -5.07
N ALA A 1123 -12.60 -0.50 -4.63
CA ALA A 1123 -13.59 -1.57 -4.85
C ALA A 1123 -14.94 -1.31 -4.13
N ASP A 1124 -14.88 -0.54 -3.04
CA ASP A 1124 -15.98 -0.08 -2.19
C ASP A 1124 -16.45 1.35 -2.53
N SER A 1125 -16.05 1.93 -3.67
CA SER A 1125 -16.56 3.25 -4.10
C SER A 1125 -18.07 3.21 -4.32
N MET A 1126 -18.78 4.17 -3.74
CA MET A 1126 -20.23 4.31 -3.87
C MET A 1126 -20.61 4.48 -5.34
N PRO A 1127 -21.66 3.79 -5.85
CA PRO A 1127 -22.07 3.92 -7.25
C PRO A 1127 -22.30 5.37 -7.65
N GLY A 1128 -21.77 5.79 -8.80
CA GLY A 1128 -21.74 7.19 -9.20
C GLY A 1128 -20.54 7.98 -8.69
N THR A 1129 -19.57 7.37 -8.00
CA THR A 1129 -18.31 8.01 -7.59
C THR A 1129 -17.07 7.28 -8.12
N GLY A 1130 -15.94 7.98 -8.24
CA GLY A 1130 -14.69 7.37 -8.70
C GLY A 1130 -13.54 8.34 -8.98
N ARG A 1131 -12.53 7.86 -9.72
CA ARG A 1131 -11.29 8.59 -10.04
C ARG A 1131 -11.23 9.17 -11.44
N MET A 1132 -12.10 8.74 -12.34
CA MET A 1132 -12.25 9.31 -13.67
C MET A 1132 -13.74 9.32 -14.01
N ALA A 1133 -14.25 10.41 -14.56
CA ALA A 1133 -15.65 10.55 -14.95
C ALA A 1133 -15.75 11.24 -16.31
N GLY A 1134 -16.69 10.78 -17.14
CA GLY A 1134 -16.95 11.35 -18.45
C GLY A 1134 -18.45 11.48 -18.71
N LEU A 1135 -18.81 12.55 -19.42
CA LEU A 1135 -20.15 12.83 -19.95
C LEU A 1135 -20.06 12.97 -21.46
N VAL A 1136 -21.08 12.53 -22.18
CA VAL A 1136 -21.21 12.65 -23.64
C VAL A 1136 -22.63 13.06 -23.98
N SER A 1137 -22.76 14.05 -24.86
CA SER A 1137 -24.03 14.53 -25.41
C SER A 1137 -24.15 14.08 -26.88
N LEU A 1138 -25.22 13.34 -27.21
CA LEU A 1138 -25.50 12.83 -28.55
C LEU A 1138 -26.80 13.40 -29.11
N LEU A 1139 -26.81 13.71 -30.40
CA LEU A 1139 -27.98 14.12 -31.17
C LEU A 1139 -28.20 13.15 -32.34
N ALA A 1140 -29.43 12.64 -32.48
CA ALA A 1140 -29.82 11.80 -33.62
C ALA A 1140 -31.28 12.07 -34.01
N PRO A 1141 -31.54 13.04 -34.90
CA PRO A 1141 -32.89 13.48 -35.21
C PRO A 1141 -33.78 12.33 -35.71
N GLY A 1142 -34.96 12.17 -35.10
CA GLY A 1142 -35.89 11.08 -35.40
C GLY A 1142 -35.58 9.74 -34.72
N CYS A 1143 -34.54 9.65 -33.87
CA CYS A 1143 -34.26 8.46 -33.06
C CYS A 1143 -35.16 8.40 -31.83
N ASP A 1144 -35.47 7.19 -31.36
CA ASP A 1144 -35.91 7.00 -29.97
C ASP A 1144 -34.76 7.32 -29.00
N ALA A 1145 -35.04 8.12 -27.98
CA ALA A 1145 -34.08 8.52 -26.96
C ALA A 1145 -33.60 7.32 -26.12
N ALA A 1146 -34.47 6.35 -25.80
CA ALA A 1146 -34.07 5.19 -24.99
C ALA A 1146 -33.09 4.28 -25.75
N ALA A 1147 -33.27 4.11 -27.06
CA ALA A 1147 -32.32 3.43 -27.93
C ALA A 1147 -30.97 4.20 -28.01
N LEU A 1148 -31.01 5.52 -28.25
CA LEU A 1148 -29.81 6.37 -28.36
C LEU A 1148 -28.97 6.40 -27.06
N GLN A 1149 -29.64 6.34 -25.90
CA GLN A 1149 -29.00 6.29 -24.58
C GLN A 1149 -27.97 5.16 -24.46
N SER A 1150 -28.22 4.02 -25.13
CA SER A 1150 -27.31 2.86 -25.09
C SER A 1150 -25.99 3.12 -25.84
N THR A 1151 -26.06 3.80 -26.98
CA THR A 1151 -24.90 4.24 -27.77
C THR A 1151 -24.14 5.35 -27.03
N ALA A 1152 -24.84 6.32 -26.44
CA ALA A 1152 -24.25 7.37 -25.60
C ALA A 1152 -23.46 6.79 -24.40
N ALA A 1153 -24.05 5.83 -23.68
CA ALA A 1153 -23.39 5.17 -22.54
C ALA A 1153 -22.23 4.24 -22.94
N ARG A 1154 -22.12 3.85 -24.21
CA ARG A 1154 -20.93 3.17 -24.76
C ARG A 1154 -19.85 4.19 -25.10
N LEU A 1155 -20.21 5.31 -25.72
CA LEU A 1155 -19.25 6.37 -26.04
C LEU A 1155 -18.68 7.05 -24.78
N ALA A 1156 -19.48 7.26 -23.73
CA ALA A 1156 -18.98 7.82 -22.45
C ALA A 1156 -17.92 6.93 -21.77
N ARG A 1157 -18.03 5.58 -21.90
CA ARG A 1157 -16.97 4.66 -21.47
C ARG A 1157 -15.70 4.79 -22.32
N HIS A 1158 -15.85 4.96 -23.64
CA HIS A 1158 -14.72 5.20 -24.51
C HIS A 1158 -14.02 6.53 -24.20
N VAL A 1159 -14.76 7.63 -23.95
CA VAL A 1159 -14.19 8.92 -23.53
C VAL A 1159 -13.36 8.82 -22.25
N VAL A 1160 -13.81 8.05 -21.25
CA VAL A 1160 -13.02 7.82 -20.02
C VAL A 1160 -11.79 6.93 -20.27
N ALA A 1161 -11.86 5.98 -21.21
CA ALA A 1161 -10.77 5.04 -21.49
C ALA A 1161 -9.71 5.59 -22.46
N ALA A 1162 -10.10 6.38 -23.47
CA ALA A 1162 -9.24 6.90 -24.54
C ALA A 1162 -8.92 8.40 -24.40
N GLN A 1163 -9.56 9.09 -23.45
CA GLN A 1163 -9.21 10.44 -22.99
C GLN A 1163 -9.01 11.49 -24.11
N PRO A 1164 -10.00 11.69 -25.00
CA PRO A 1164 -9.93 12.71 -26.05
C PRO A 1164 -9.77 14.12 -25.47
N ARG A 1165 -9.07 14.98 -26.21
CA ARG A 1165 -8.90 16.42 -25.91
C ARG A 1165 -9.82 17.31 -26.74
N PHE A 1166 -10.31 16.82 -27.88
CA PHE A 1166 -11.05 17.60 -28.88
C PHE A 1166 -12.25 16.84 -29.45
N LEU A 1167 -13.35 17.56 -29.69
CA LEU A 1167 -14.59 16.99 -30.24
C LEU A 1167 -14.48 16.71 -31.75
N SER A 1168 -13.72 17.54 -32.46
CA SER A 1168 -13.46 17.40 -33.90
C SER A 1168 -12.11 18.03 -34.27
N VAL A 1169 -11.59 17.73 -35.47
CA VAL A 1169 -10.38 18.39 -35.99
C VAL A 1169 -10.57 19.92 -36.06
N GLY A 1170 -11.79 20.39 -36.37
CA GLY A 1170 -12.12 21.81 -36.40
C GLY A 1170 -12.20 22.50 -35.02
N SER A 1171 -12.29 21.73 -33.92
CA SER A 1171 -12.26 22.29 -32.55
C SER A 1171 -10.85 22.52 -32.01
N ILE A 1172 -9.81 22.14 -32.75
CA ILE A 1172 -8.41 22.45 -32.40
C ILE A 1172 -8.14 23.89 -32.84
N SER A 1173 -7.74 24.76 -31.91
CA SER A 1173 -7.41 26.15 -32.26
C SER A 1173 -6.21 26.20 -33.23
N ALA A 1174 -6.20 27.17 -34.13
CA ALA A 1174 -5.10 27.34 -35.09
C ALA A 1174 -3.75 27.60 -34.40
N GLU A 1175 -3.75 28.17 -33.19
CA GLU A 1175 -2.54 28.36 -32.38
C GLU A 1175 -2.08 27.04 -31.75
N THR A 1176 -2.99 26.24 -31.19
CA THR A 1176 -2.69 24.92 -30.63
C THR A 1176 -2.16 24.00 -31.71
N LEU A 1177 -2.81 23.93 -32.87
CA LEU A 1177 -2.37 23.10 -33.99
C LEU A 1177 -1.00 23.53 -34.52
N ARG A 1178 -0.73 24.84 -34.61
CA ARG A 1178 0.60 25.36 -34.97
C ARG A 1178 1.65 24.97 -33.94
N LYS A 1179 1.38 25.12 -32.63
CA LYS A 1179 2.32 24.75 -31.56
C LYS A 1179 2.66 23.25 -31.58
N GLU A 1180 1.65 22.39 -31.71
CA GLU A 1180 1.86 20.94 -31.83
C GLU A 1180 2.63 20.60 -33.13
N GLN A 1181 2.31 21.25 -34.26
CA GLN A 1181 3.07 21.11 -35.52
C GLN A 1181 4.51 21.64 -35.45
N GLU A 1182 4.77 22.72 -34.72
CA GLU A 1182 6.11 23.24 -34.44
C GLU A 1182 6.90 22.30 -33.53
N VAL A 1183 6.26 21.67 -32.54
CA VAL A 1183 6.86 20.58 -31.76
C VAL A 1183 7.15 19.36 -32.64
N PHE A 1184 6.24 18.96 -33.54
CA PHE A 1184 6.46 17.85 -34.47
C PHE A 1184 7.60 18.11 -35.47
N LYS A 1185 7.72 19.37 -35.93
CA LYS A 1185 8.79 19.89 -36.78
C LYS A 1185 10.12 19.97 -36.01
N ALA A 1186 10.13 20.55 -34.82
CA ALA A 1186 11.32 20.66 -33.97
C ALA A 1186 11.88 19.28 -33.61
N ALA A 1187 11.03 18.37 -33.10
CA ALA A 1187 11.43 17.01 -32.77
C ALA A 1187 11.91 16.21 -34.00
N TYR A 1188 11.38 16.49 -35.21
CA TYR A 1188 11.89 15.87 -36.43
C TYR A 1188 13.23 16.47 -36.89
N LEU A 1189 13.41 17.79 -36.82
CA LEU A 1189 14.67 18.46 -37.15
C LEU A 1189 15.78 18.14 -36.13
N GLU A 1190 15.43 17.93 -34.87
CA GLU A 1190 16.33 17.40 -33.83
C GLU A 1190 16.73 15.95 -34.13
N GLN A 1191 15.76 15.08 -34.48
CA GLN A 1191 16.01 13.69 -34.87
C GLN A 1191 16.87 13.57 -36.15
N VAL A 1192 16.72 14.49 -37.12
CA VAL A 1192 17.54 14.57 -38.35
C VAL A 1192 18.91 15.23 -38.08
N GLY A 1193 19.04 15.98 -36.99
CA GLY A 1193 20.28 16.57 -36.52
C GLY A 1193 20.67 17.90 -37.17
N PRO A 1194 21.40 18.78 -36.43
CA PRO A 1194 21.57 20.18 -36.80
C PRO A 1194 22.36 20.42 -38.09
N ARG A 1195 23.16 19.45 -38.56
CA ARG A 1195 23.88 19.60 -39.84
C ARG A 1195 23.06 19.21 -41.07
N LYS A 1196 21.93 18.50 -40.93
CA LYS A 1196 21.00 18.16 -42.02
C LYS A 1196 19.69 18.94 -41.99
N ALA A 1197 19.31 19.53 -40.85
CA ALA A 1197 18.10 20.36 -40.71
C ALA A 1197 17.96 21.45 -41.80
N GLY A 1198 19.06 22.07 -42.25
CA GLY A 1198 19.06 23.07 -43.33
C GLY A 1198 19.09 22.51 -44.77
N ALA A 1199 18.97 21.19 -44.94
CA ALA A 1199 18.95 20.50 -46.23
C ALA A 1199 17.79 19.47 -46.34
N VAL A 1200 16.78 19.60 -45.47
CA VAL A 1200 15.55 18.80 -45.55
C VAL A 1200 14.66 19.38 -46.65
N ASP A 1201 14.24 18.55 -47.60
CA ASP A 1201 13.26 18.92 -48.62
C ASP A 1201 11.93 19.35 -47.98
N GLU A 1202 11.38 20.48 -48.40
CA GLU A 1202 10.20 21.08 -47.78
C GLU A 1202 8.92 20.25 -48.01
N GLN A 1203 8.83 19.48 -49.10
CA GLN A 1203 7.71 18.56 -49.35
C GLN A 1203 7.82 17.31 -48.46
N VAL A 1204 9.03 16.80 -48.22
CA VAL A 1204 9.29 15.71 -47.27
C VAL A 1204 8.96 16.16 -45.85
N LEU A 1205 9.45 17.34 -45.43
CA LEU A 1205 9.14 17.92 -44.13
C LEU A 1205 7.64 18.09 -43.94
N LYS A 1206 6.93 18.61 -44.94
CA LYS A 1206 5.47 18.75 -44.93
C LYS A 1206 4.78 17.39 -44.76
N LYS A 1207 5.12 16.37 -45.56
CA LYS A 1207 4.54 15.02 -45.45
C LYS A 1207 4.75 14.38 -44.06
N VAL A 1208 5.89 14.62 -43.43
CA VAL A 1208 6.17 14.14 -42.06
C VAL A 1208 5.33 14.87 -41.01
N ILE A 1209 5.16 16.19 -41.15
CA ILE A 1209 4.29 16.98 -40.27
C ILE A 1209 2.83 16.56 -40.47
N ASP A 1210 2.34 16.49 -41.70
CA ASP A 1210 0.99 16.04 -42.04
C ASP A 1210 0.70 14.64 -41.47
N GLY A 1211 1.66 13.70 -41.58
CA GLY A 1211 1.57 12.36 -41.00
C GLY A 1211 1.51 12.34 -39.46
N LYS A 1212 2.35 13.14 -38.78
CA LYS A 1212 2.30 13.30 -37.32
C LYS A 1212 1.00 14.00 -36.87
N THR A 1213 0.51 14.98 -37.64
CA THR A 1213 -0.77 15.66 -37.40
C THR A 1213 -1.95 14.70 -37.52
N ASN A 1214 -1.96 13.78 -38.50
CA ASN A 1214 -2.99 12.74 -38.59
C ASN A 1214 -2.97 11.80 -37.37
N ARG A 1215 -1.78 11.39 -36.90
CA ARG A 1215 -1.66 10.61 -35.66
C ARG A 1215 -2.13 11.38 -34.43
N PHE A 1216 -1.80 12.66 -34.33
CA PHE A 1216 -2.29 13.55 -33.27
C PHE A 1216 -3.82 13.64 -33.27
N TYR A 1217 -4.48 13.65 -34.43
CA TYR A 1217 -5.95 13.53 -34.49
C TYR A 1217 -6.41 12.16 -33.99
N GLN A 1218 -5.80 11.05 -34.41
CA GLN A 1218 -6.14 9.70 -33.93
C GLN A 1218 -5.93 9.51 -32.42
N GLU A 1219 -5.02 10.25 -31.80
CA GLU A 1219 -4.79 10.18 -30.35
C GLU A 1219 -5.67 11.16 -29.56
N THR A 1220 -6.05 12.32 -30.11
CA THR A 1220 -6.67 13.42 -29.34
C THR A 1220 -8.07 13.87 -29.78
N VAL A 1221 -8.53 13.51 -30.98
CA VAL A 1221 -9.83 13.92 -31.55
C VAL A 1221 -10.81 12.75 -31.50
N LEU A 1222 -11.89 12.87 -30.72
CA LEU A 1222 -12.81 11.76 -30.40
C LEU A 1222 -13.31 10.96 -31.64
N PRO A 1223 -13.85 11.56 -32.72
CA PRO A 1223 -14.25 10.82 -33.92
C PRO A 1223 -13.11 10.07 -34.64
N CYS A 1224 -11.85 10.49 -34.45
CA CYS A 1224 -10.66 9.91 -35.07
C CYS A 1224 -10.00 8.82 -34.21
N GLN A 1225 -10.35 8.71 -32.93
CA GLN A 1225 -9.88 7.64 -32.05
C GLN A 1225 -10.42 6.28 -32.49
N GLU A 1226 -9.65 5.22 -32.26
CA GLU A 1226 -10.10 3.84 -32.46
C GLU A 1226 -11.00 3.42 -31.28
N LEU A 1227 -12.16 2.83 -31.58
CA LEU A 1227 -13.15 2.50 -30.55
C LEU A 1227 -12.62 1.42 -29.58
N VAL A 1228 -12.50 1.80 -28.30
CA VAL A 1228 -12.21 0.87 -27.19
C VAL A 1228 -13.41 -0.06 -26.99
N ALA A 1229 -13.39 -1.19 -27.69
CA ALA A 1229 -14.54 -2.07 -27.84
C ALA A 1229 -14.78 -2.98 -26.63
N PRO A 1230 -16.07 -3.31 -26.40
CA PRO A 1230 -16.42 -4.72 -26.26
C PRO A 1230 -17.47 -5.12 -27.30
N GLN A 1231 -17.04 -5.51 -28.51
CA GLN A 1231 -17.89 -6.27 -29.43
C GLN A 1231 -17.77 -7.76 -29.10
N ALA A 1232 -18.90 -8.41 -28.80
CA ALA A 1232 -18.91 -9.81 -28.43
C ALA A 1232 -18.64 -10.73 -29.64
N GLY A 1233 -17.47 -11.37 -29.68
CA GLY A 1233 -17.20 -12.50 -30.58
C GLY A 1233 -16.51 -12.18 -31.92
N ALA A 1234 -15.62 -11.18 -31.98
CA ALA A 1234 -14.76 -10.94 -33.14
C ALA A 1234 -13.29 -10.81 -32.74
N SER A 1235 -12.50 -11.86 -32.97
CA SER A 1235 -11.04 -11.89 -32.77
C SER A 1235 -10.23 -11.33 -33.96
N ASP A 1236 -10.86 -11.24 -35.14
CA ASP A 1236 -10.17 -11.07 -36.43
C ASP A 1236 -10.70 -9.87 -37.25
N LYS A 1237 -11.15 -8.81 -36.57
CA LYS A 1237 -11.58 -7.56 -37.22
C LYS A 1237 -10.58 -6.43 -36.98
N LYS A 1238 -10.37 -5.62 -38.01
CA LYS A 1238 -9.57 -4.38 -37.95
C LYS A 1238 -10.15 -3.41 -36.90
N PRO A 1239 -9.33 -2.52 -36.32
CA PRO A 1239 -9.83 -1.39 -35.54
C PRO A 1239 -10.85 -0.57 -36.34
N VAL A 1240 -11.81 0.02 -35.64
CA VAL A 1240 -12.88 0.84 -36.23
C VAL A 1240 -12.83 2.21 -35.56
N PRO A 1241 -12.61 3.31 -36.32
CA PRO A 1241 -12.71 4.67 -35.80
C PRO A 1241 -14.09 4.96 -35.21
N VAL A 1242 -14.17 5.81 -34.18
CA VAL A 1242 -15.43 6.24 -33.56
C VAL A 1242 -16.41 6.81 -34.60
N ALA A 1243 -15.93 7.55 -35.60
CA ALA A 1243 -16.76 8.06 -36.70
C ALA A 1243 -17.43 6.94 -37.52
N GLU A 1244 -16.69 5.88 -37.88
CA GLU A 1244 -17.23 4.73 -38.63
C GLU A 1244 -18.18 3.90 -37.76
N TRP A 1245 -17.86 3.77 -36.46
CA TRP A 1245 -18.72 3.10 -35.50
C TRP A 1245 -20.06 3.84 -35.33
N LEU A 1246 -20.06 5.16 -35.16
CA LEU A 1246 -21.29 5.96 -35.06
C LEU A 1246 -22.15 5.87 -36.34
N GLN A 1247 -21.53 5.79 -37.53
CA GLN A 1247 -22.26 5.52 -38.78
C GLN A 1247 -22.89 4.11 -38.80
N ALA A 1248 -22.21 3.11 -38.23
CA ALA A 1248 -22.75 1.75 -38.14
C ALA A 1248 -23.91 1.64 -37.12
N GLU A 1249 -23.85 2.39 -36.02
CA GLU A 1249 -24.93 2.48 -35.02
C GLU A 1249 -26.12 3.26 -35.57
N ALA A 1250 -25.90 4.37 -36.28
CA ALA A 1250 -26.97 5.15 -36.94
C ALA A 1250 -27.82 4.27 -37.87
N ARG A 1251 -27.17 3.43 -38.69
CA ARG A 1251 -27.84 2.45 -39.56
C ARG A 1251 -28.62 1.38 -38.80
N GLN A 1252 -28.20 0.99 -37.60
CA GLN A 1252 -28.94 0.05 -36.75
C GLN A 1252 -30.15 0.70 -36.08
N LEU A 1253 -30.06 1.99 -35.74
CA LEU A 1253 -31.15 2.79 -35.17
C LEU A 1253 -32.11 3.36 -36.23
N GLY A 1254 -31.84 3.15 -37.53
CA GLY A 1254 -32.70 3.58 -38.63
C GLY A 1254 -32.61 5.08 -38.96
N VAL A 1255 -31.57 5.77 -38.49
CA VAL A 1255 -31.40 7.23 -38.62
C VAL A 1255 -30.24 7.60 -39.55
N GLU A 1256 -30.30 8.79 -40.16
CA GLU A 1256 -29.31 9.27 -41.14
C GLU A 1256 -27.89 9.34 -40.56
N LYS A 1257 -27.77 9.86 -39.32
CA LYS A 1257 -26.51 10.08 -38.61
C LYS A 1257 -26.74 10.20 -37.10
N ILE A 1258 -25.69 9.90 -36.33
CA ILE A 1258 -25.56 10.26 -34.92
C ILE A 1258 -24.45 11.30 -34.83
N LEU A 1259 -24.73 12.44 -34.21
CA LEU A 1259 -23.77 13.51 -33.94
C LEU A 1259 -23.34 13.45 -32.47
N VAL A 1260 -22.07 13.77 -32.21
CA VAL A 1260 -21.58 14.06 -30.85
C VAL A 1260 -21.55 15.57 -30.72
N GLU A 1261 -22.46 16.12 -29.92
CA GLU A 1261 -22.59 17.58 -29.76
C GLU A 1261 -21.53 18.12 -28.78
N ASP A 1262 -21.22 17.37 -27.72
CA ASP A 1262 -20.20 17.74 -26.74
C ASP A 1262 -19.77 16.56 -25.86
N PHE A 1263 -18.64 16.68 -25.16
CA PHE A 1263 -18.23 15.78 -24.08
C PHE A 1263 -17.54 16.53 -22.92
N ARG A 1264 -17.54 15.94 -21.73
CA ARG A 1264 -16.71 16.38 -20.59
C ARG A 1264 -15.94 15.18 -20.07
N LEU A 1265 -14.74 15.43 -19.57
CA LEU A 1265 -13.85 14.43 -18.98
C LEU A 1265 -13.15 15.06 -17.79
N ALA A 1266 -13.16 14.37 -16.65
CA ALA A 1266 -12.38 14.70 -15.47
C ALA A 1266 -11.59 13.45 -15.03
N VAL A 1267 -10.33 13.66 -14.64
CA VAL A 1267 -9.38 12.61 -14.27
C VAL A 1267 -8.59 13.08 -13.04
N LEU A 1268 -8.45 12.19 -12.06
CA LEU A 1268 -7.63 12.34 -10.85
C LEU A 1268 -6.39 11.44 -10.88
#